data_AF-A0A9P5QLL1-F1
#
_entry.id   AF-A0A9P5QLL1-F1
#
_cell.length_a   1.000
_cell.length_b   1.000
_cell.length_c   1.000
_cell.angle_alpha   90.00
_cell.angle_beta   90.00
_cell.angle_gamma   90.00
#
_symmetry.space_group_name_H-M   'P 1'
#
loop_
_entity.id
_entity.type
_entity.pdbx_description
1 polymer ?
#
loop_
_entity_poly.entity_id
_entity_poly.type
_entity_poly.pdbx_seq_one_letter_code
_entity_poly.pdbx_strand_id
1 'polypeptide(L)'
;MAIRKRKQGNKRRNSNNQSNNNSNNASSNNSNNNSNGNINNLDNSDNSGQDTDHHHSHKGTTQEIHEALKKLSNTLPRGTKIEVRRPSLSRNPSVADYLHKALFVSEAEAKERLRVAPSTRRRVILLLGIIIGMGLATLLMQQTKDATYIGAFSQYFQDFDLASMVPTGMIPEEFLGNVSALFKPEMLTEEQFYPGEELREVHGYKPKYPVTMIPGIVSTGLESWSTTHNCSQKYFRKRMWGTTTMFKAVLLDKECWIANMRLNSTTGLDPDGARLRAAQGLEAADYLVPGYWVWAQIIKNLAAIGYDNNNMHLAAYDWRLSFPNLEVRDSYFSRLKAGLELDLKISGEKSVLVAHSMGSTVLFYFFKWVESPEGGKGGPNWVKDHVHSFVNIAGPMLGVPKTLAAVLSGEVRDTAQLGVVSAYALEKFFSRRERADLFRSWGGLSSMIPKGGNRVWGNVNQAPDDGTHDEEETLVKEKIAKHQETPEAIAKTKWADRESPSFGAMLAFAENSKMEDHSMDDSMKLLSKMAGDDYNAMMARTYTVGASVTQEQMYKSDKLATSWANPLEATLPIAPKMKVYCLYGVGKSTERSYSYNRMSDLTPPILDQRPGNVSDETGQIPNVYIDTTVHDDKLGISYGIHQGDGDGTVPLLSTGYMCVEGWKKKLYNPGGLDVITREYTHQSSSSPVDIRGGKKTADHVDILGNFQVTKDLLTIVAGRDGDGLEEQIFSKIREYSAKVDL
;
A
#
# COMPACT_ATOMS: atom_id res chain seq x y z
N MET A 1 14.76 56.10 -56.30
CA MET A 1 16.02 56.10 -55.52
C MET A 1 16.43 54.64 -55.36
N ALA A 2 17.40 54.06 -56.07
CA ALA A 2 18.79 54.45 -56.38
C ALA A 2 19.81 54.01 -55.30
N ILE A 3 20.88 53.34 -55.78
CA ILE A 3 22.11 52.92 -55.07
C ILE A 3 21.97 51.63 -54.21
N ARG A 4 22.85 50.61 -54.26
CA ARG A 4 23.76 49.97 -55.24
C ARG A 4 24.78 49.12 -54.44
N LYS A 5 24.98 47.84 -54.84
CA LYS A 5 26.29 47.12 -54.91
C LYS A 5 27.04 46.84 -53.57
N ARG A 6 27.94 45.84 -53.45
CA ARG A 6 28.49 44.73 -54.29
C ARG A 6 29.06 43.66 -53.29
N LYS A 7 29.10 42.34 -53.58
CA LYS A 7 30.25 41.55 -54.15
C LYS A 7 31.64 42.03 -53.67
N GLN A 8 32.65 41.23 -53.32
CA GLN A 8 33.08 39.80 -53.48
C GLN A 8 34.12 39.55 -52.35
N GLY A 9 34.74 38.39 -52.05
CA GLY A 9 34.73 37.06 -52.65
C GLY A 9 36.15 36.42 -52.69
N ASN A 10 36.31 35.28 -52.00
CA ASN A 10 37.09 34.09 -52.41
C ASN A 10 38.65 34.04 -52.29
N LYS A 11 39.16 32.77 -52.18
CA LYS A 11 40.55 32.23 -52.18
C LYS A 11 41.34 32.34 -50.85
N ARG A 12 41.89 31.26 -50.25
CA ARG A 12 42.76 30.10 -50.66
C ARG A 12 44.26 30.40 -50.80
N ARG A 13 45.06 29.92 -49.82
CA ARG A 13 46.31 29.09 -49.91
C ARG A 13 46.93 28.97 -48.50
N ASN A 14 47.29 27.78 -48.00
CA ASN A 14 48.58 27.05 -48.16
C ASN A 14 49.79 27.85 -47.60
N SER A 15 50.76 27.28 -46.86
CA SER A 15 51.09 25.85 -46.63
C SER A 15 52.21 25.65 -45.58
N ASN A 16 52.36 24.40 -45.10
CA ASN A 16 53.57 23.77 -44.54
C ASN A 16 54.00 24.17 -43.10
N ASN A 17 54.64 23.30 -42.29
CA ASN A 17 55.37 22.08 -42.65
C ASN A 17 55.42 20.99 -41.54
N GLN A 18 55.47 19.71 -41.96
CA GLN A 18 56.23 18.53 -41.42
C GLN A 18 56.38 18.30 -39.89
N SER A 19 56.29 17.08 -39.34
CA SER A 19 56.21 15.69 -39.88
C SER A 19 55.65 14.73 -38.77
N ASN A 20 55.58 13.38 -38.82
CA ASN A 20 56.14 12.37 -39.74
C ASN A 20 55.37 11.01 -39.68
N ASN A 21 55.67 10.10 -40.62
CA ASN A 21 55.61 8.60 -40.59
C ASN A 21 54.46 7.87 -39.85
N ASN A 22 53.52 7.21 -40.56
CA ASN A 22 53.58 5.87 -41.24
C ASN A 22 53.11 4.71 -40.32
N SER A 23 52.36 3.68 -40.76
CA SER A 23 51.85 3.33 -42.11
C SER A 23 50.79 2.20 -42.10
N ASN A 24 49.85 2.26 -43.06
CA ASN A 24 49.24 1.16 -43.84
C ASN A 24 48.30 0.06 -43.26
N ASN A 25 47.05 0.11 -43.77
CA ASN A 25 46.29 -0.95 -44.46
C ASN A 25 45.94 -2.32 -43.83
N ALA A 26 44.65 -2.45 -43.46
CA ALA A 26 43.63 -3.29 -44.13
C ALA A 26 43.99 -4.62 -44.85
N SER A 27 43.39 -5.73 -44.39
CA SER A 27 42.80 -6.89 -45.12
C SER A 27 42.39 -7.93 -44.05
N SER A 28 41.15 -8.41 -43.92
CA SER A 28 40.28 -9.22 -44.79
C SER A 28 40.54 -10.74 -44.78
N ASN A 29 39.44 -11.49 -44.80
CA ASN A 29 39.26 -12.89 -45.22
C ASN A 29 39.77 -14.10 -44.40
N ASN A 30 38.80 -14.74 -43.73
CA ASN A 30 38.15 -15.99 -44.18
C ASN A 30 38.69 -17.38 -43.75
N SER A 31 37.72 -18.28 -43.50
CA SER A 31 37.68 -19.74 -43.72
C SER A 31 38.20 -20.74 -42.66
N ASN A 32 37.45 -21.87 -42.61
CA ASN A 32 37.81 -23.24 -42.22
C ASN A 32 37.81 -23.65 -40.72
N ASN A 33 37.33 -24.85 -40.34
CA ASN A 33 36.43 -25.81 -41.03
C ASN A 33 35.90 -26.89 -40.04
N ASN A 34 34.91 -27.68 -40.50
CA ASN A 34 34.44 -28.98 -39.98
C ASN A 34 33.69 -28.98 -38.63
N SER A 35 32.51 -29.62 -38.45
CA SER A 35 32.01 -30.96 -38.88
C SER A 35 32.68 -32.13 -38.12
N ASN A 36 32.04 -33.25 -37.78
CA ASN A 36 30.67 -33.76 -38.00
C ASN A 36 30.40 -34.95 -37.04
N GLY A 37 29.14 -35.44 -36.91
CA GLY A 37 28.82 -36.76 -36.31
C GLY A 37 28.60 -36.76 -34.77
N ASN A 38 27.46 -37.07 -34.15
CA ASN A 38 26.24 -37.85 -34.45
C ASN A 38 26.28 -39.35 -34.05
N ILE A 39 25.12 -39.86 -33.58
CA ILE A 39 24.70 -41.28 -33.38
C ILE A 39 25.02 -41.97 -32.03
N ASN A 40 24.02 -41.90 -31.13
CA ASN A 40 23.23 -42.97 -30.49
C ASN A 40 23.83 -44.26 -29.87
N ASN A 41 23.18 -44.63 -28.76
CA ASN A 41 22.52 -45.93 -28.45
C ASN A 41 23.16 -46.96 -27.50
N LEU A 42 22.33 -47.39 -26.52
CA LEU A 42 22.24 -48.73 -25.90
C LEU A 42 23.44 -49.15 -24.99
N ASP A 43 23.33 -50.00 -23.96
CA ASP A 43 22.17 -50.67 -23.34
C ASP A 43 22.50 -51.16 -21.91
N ASN A 44 21.46 -51.51 -21.13
CA ASN A 44 21.36 -52.59 -20.13
C ASN A 44 22.28 -52.78 -18.88
N SER A 45 21.56 -53.00 -17.75
CA SER A 45 21.66 -54.11 -16.77
C SER A 45 22.79 -54.22 -15.71
N ASP A 46 22.34 -54.17 -14.45
CA ASP A 46 22.50 -55.17 -13.37
C ASP A 46 23.85 -55.53 -12.68
N ASN A 47 23.65 -56.01 -11.45
CA ASN A 47 24.51 -56.81 -10.55
C ASN A 47 25.59 -56.16 -9.68
N SER A 48 25.18 -55.91 -8.43
CA SER A 48 25.68 -56.59 -7.21
C SER A 48 27.08 -57.23 -7.17
N GLY A 49 27.86 -56.84 -6.16
CA GLY A 49 28.99 -57.59 -5.56
C GLY A 49 29.48 -56.81 -4.33
N GLN A 50 29.10 -57.21 -3.12
CA GLN A 50 29.90 -58.04 -2.19
C GLN A 50 31.18 -57.37 -1.67
N ASP A 51 31.23 -57.14 -0.36
CA ASP A 51 32.31 -57.74 0.45
C ASP A 51 31.92 -57.95 1.94
N THR A 52 32.66 -58.84 2.60
CA THR A 52 32.38 -59.51 3.90
C THR A 52 33.07 -58.81 5.10
N ASP A 53 32.48 -58.60 6.28
CA ASP A 53 31.93 -59.48 7.35
C ASP A 53 32.96 -59.94 8.41
N HIS A 54 32.82 -59.49 9.69
CA HIS A 54 33.06 -60.30 10.92
C HIS A 54 32.87 -59.58 12.28
N HIS A 55 32.59 -60.38 13.32
CA HIS A 55 32.14 -60.03 14.69
C HIS A 55 33.21 -59.62 15.72
N HIS A 56 32.79 -58.90 16.78
CA HIS A 56 33.13 -59.31 18.18
C HIS A 56 32.19 -58.79 19.30
N SER A 57 31.52 -59.73 19.97
CA SER A 57 31.18 -59.82 21.41
C SER A 57 30.90 -58.57 22.29
N HIS A 58 29.62 -58.38 22.69
CA HIS A 58 29.24 -57.64 23.91
C HIS A 58 29.08 -58.58 25.12
N LYS A 59 29.92 -58.43 26.17
CA LYS A 59 29.75 -59.15 27.46
C LYS A 59 30.12 -58.37 28.74
N GLY A 60 30.43 -57.07 28.67
CA GLY A 60 30.92 -56.30 29.84
C GLY A 60 29.85 -55.66 30.74
N THR A 61 28.75 -55.16 30.18
CA THR A 61 27.89 -54.16 30.86
C THR A 61 26.93 -54.70 31.94
N THR A 62 26.75 -56.01 32.08
CA THR A 62 25.75 -56.57 33.01
C THR A 62 26.28 -56.73 34.45
N GLN A 63 27.60 -56.92 34.63
CA GLN A 63 28.20 -57.04 35.97
C GLN A 63 28.34 -55.68 36.67
N GLU A 64 28.74 -54.63 35.95
CA GLU A 64 28.94 -53.28 36.50
C GLU A 64 27.63 -52.69 37.06
N ILE A 65 26.51 -52.90 36.36
CA ILE A 65 25.17 -52.47 36.81
C ILE A 65 24.75 -53.21 38.09
N HIS A 66 25.05 -54.50 38.19
CA HIS A 66 24.69 -55.30 39.36
C HIS A 66 25.51 -54.92 40.61
N GLU A 67 26.78 -54.56 40.43
CA GLU A 67 27.66 -54.10 41.51
C GLU A 67 27.32 -52.67 41.98
N ALA A 68 26.92 -51.79 41.06
CA ALA A 68 26.43 -50.45 41.37
C ALA A 68 25.11 -50.49 42.18
N LEU A 69 24.15 -51.34 41.79
CA LEU A 69 22.89 -51.51 42.52
C LEU A 69 23.09 -52.08 43.93
N LYS A 70 24.06 -53.00 44.10
CA LYS A 70 24.42 -53.56 45.41
C LYS A 70 25.08 -52.52 46.33
N LYS A 71 25.84 -51.57 45.78
CA LYS A 71 26.38 -50.40 46.52
C LYS A 71 25.27 -49.42 46.93
N LEU A 72 24.28 -49.16 46.07
CA LEU A 72 23.13 -48.30 46.39
C LEU A 72 22.19 -48.89 47.45
N SER A 73 22.06 -50.22 47.52
CA SER A 73 21.20 -50.89 48.51
C SER A 73 21.69 -50.73 49.96
N ASN A 74 22.99 -50.48 50.17
CA ASN A 74 23.61 -50.43 51.49
C ASN A 74 23.63 -49.01 52.11
N THR A 75 23.14 -47.99 51.39
CA THR A 75 23.16 -46.58 51.82
C THR A 75 21.77 -46.01 52.16
N LEU A 76 20.71 -46.82 52.16
CA LEU A 76 19.34 -46.40 52.44
C LEU A 76 18.82 -46.90 53.80
N PRO A 77 18.13 -46.06 54.60
CA PRO A 77 17.46 -46.49 55.83
C PRO A 77 16.37 -47.55 55.58
N ARG A 78 16.19 -48.47 56.52
CA ARG A 78 15.14 -49.52 56.43
C ARG A 78 13.74 -48.89 56.48
N GLY A 79 13.00 -48.93 55.37
CA GLY A 79 11.56 -48.61 55.36
C GLY A 79 10.95 -48.32 53.99
N THR A 80 11.73 -47.81 53.03
CA THR A 80 11.21 -47.39 51.71
C THR A 80 11.02 -48.57 50.76
N LYS A 81 9.75 -48.89 50.45
CA LYS A 81 9.39 -49.74 49.30
C LYS A 81 9.59 -48.96 48.00
N ILE A 82 10.37 -49.51 47.08
CA ILE A 82 10.46 -49.03 45.69
C ILE A 82 9.60 -49.94 44.83
N GLU A 83 8.58 -49.38 44.17
CA GLU A 83 7.81 -50.10 43.16
C GLU A 83 8.36 -49.77 41.77
N VAL A 84 8.96 -50.77 41.11
CA VAL A 84 9.61 -50.58 39.81
C VAL A 84 8.61 -50.84 38.68
N ARG A 85 8.04 -49.78 38.10
CA ARG A 85 7.45 -49.88 36.75
C ARG A 85 8.55 -49.97 35.71
N ARG A 86 8.45 -50.96 34.82
CA ARG A 86 9.39 -51.14 33.69
C ARG A 86 9.33 -49.92 32.76
N PRO A 87 10.46 -49.39 32.27
CA PRO A 87 10.44 -48.34 31.25
C PRO A 87 9.94 -48.91 29.92
N SER A 88 8.93 -48.29 29.32
CA SER A 88 8.70 -48.42 27.88
C SER A 88 9.82 -47.67 27.16
N LEU A 89 10.52 -48.34 26.22
CA LEU A 89 11.56 -47.68 25.44
C LEU A 89 10.95 -46.65 24.48
N SER A 90 11.04 -45.38 24.82
CA SER A 90 11.02 -44.28 23.85
C SER A 90 12.42 -43.65 23.79
N ARG A 91 13.14 -43.89 22.69
CA ARG A 91 14.33 -43.10 22.36
C ARG A 91 13.86 -41.71 21.91
N ASN A 92 13.86 -40.74 22.82
CA ASN A 92 14.12 -39.30 22.59
C ASN A 92 14.02 -38.55 23.94
N PRO A 93 14.94 -37.63 24.29
CA PRO A 93 14.82 -36.80 25.48
C PRO A 93 13.69 -35.78 25.33
N SER A 94 13.05 -35.38 26.44
CA SER A 94 12.00 -34.37 26.39
C SER A 94 12.57 -32.95 26.26
N VAL A 95 11.77 -32.00 25.76
CA VAL A 95 12.16 -30.58 25.70
C VAL A 95 12.48 -30.01 27.10
N ALA A 96 11.85 -30.55 28.14
CA ALA A 96 12.13 -30.18 29.53
C ALA A 96 13.54 -30.60 29.98
N ASP A 97 14.07 -31.74 29.52
CA ASP A 97 15.43 -32.20 29.84
C ASP A 97 16.50 -31.30 29.22
N TYR A 98 16.25 -30.79 28.02
CA TYR A 98 17.13 -29.81 27.35
C TYR A 98 17.13 -28.46 28.09
N LEU A 99 15.95 -27.97 28.51
CA LEU A 99 15.84 -26.75 29.32
C LEU A 99 16.54 -26.91 30.68
N HIS A 100 16.36 -28.05 31.35
CA HIS A 100 16.99 -28.32 32.65
C HIS A 100 18.52 -28.42 32.55
N LYS A 101 19.06 -28.96 31.45
CA LYS A 101 20.52 -28.92 31.17
C LYS A 101 21.03 -27.54 30.77
N ALA A 102 20.24 -26.72 30.11
CA ALA A 102 20.63 -25.37 29.70
C ALA A 102 20.65 -24.37 30.89
N LEU A 103 19.77 -24.56 31.88
CA LEU A 103 19.61 -23.64 33.01
C LEU A 103 20.55 -23.93 34.20
N PHE A 104 21.03 -25.16 34.36
CA PHE A 104 21.88 -25.56 35.49
C PHE A 104 23.28 -26.02 35.03
N VAL A 105 24.07 -25.06 34.55
CA VAL A 105 25.50 -25.24 34.27
C VAL A 105 26.31 -24.95 35.54
N SER A 106 27.33 -25.74 35.84
CA SER A 106 28.19 -25.50 37.01
C SER A 106 29.01 -24.21 36.85
N GLU A 107 29.27 -23.51 37.96
CA GLU A 107 29.96 -22.21 37.95
C GLU A 107 31.40 -22.28 37.37
N ALA A 108 32.00 -23.48 37.40
CA ALA A 108 33.29 -23.79 36.79
C ALA A 108 33.21 -23.84 35.25
N GLU A 109 32.24 -24.58 34.68
CA GLU A 109 32.06 -24.71 33.23
C GLU A 109 31.62 -23.40 32.57
N ALA A 110 30.84 -22.58 33.28
CA ALA A 110 30.42 -21.27 32.81
C ALA A 110 31.60 -20.31 32.58
N LYS A 111 32.64 -20.36 33.43
CA LYS A 111 33.85 -19.52 33.29
C LYS A 111 34.71 -19.92 32.09
N GLU A 112 34.80 -21.21 31.79
CA GLU A 112 35.69 -21.70 30.72
C GLU A 112 35.09 -21.47 29.32
N ARG A 113 33.76 -21.54 29.18
CA ARG A 113 33.04 -21.17 27.95
C ARG A 113 32.96 -19.67 27.67
N LEU A 114 33.42 -18.81 28.60
CA LEU A 114 33.28 -17.35 28.52
C LEU A 114 34.44 -16.59 27.87
N ARG A 115 35.29 -17.27 27.09
CA ARG A 115 36.27 -16.63 26.19
C ARG A 115 35.72 -16.46 24.77
N VAL A 116 34.65 -15.69 24.62
CA VAL A 116 34.09 -15.30 23.31
C VAL A 116 34.01 -13.78 23.23
N ALA A 117 34.33 -13.23 22.05
CA ALA A 117 34.41 -11.78 21.80
C ALA A 117 33.13 -11.02 22.24
N PRO A 118 33.26 -9.77 22.74
CA PRO A 118 32.14 -9.03 23.33
C PRO A 118 30.98 -8.73 22.35
N SER A 119 31.23 -8.76 21.04
CA SER A 119 30.19 -8.65 19.99
C SER A 119 29.24 -9.85 19.98
N THR A 120 29.75 -11.08 20.13
CA THR A 120 28.96 -12.31 20.15
C THR A 120 28.08 -12.39 21.39
N ARG A 121 28.60 -11.96 22.55
CA ARG A 121 27.86 -11.96 23.82
C ARG A 121 26.62 -11.04 23.77
N ARG A 122 26.72 -9.88 23.11
CA ARG A 122 25.57 -8.98 22.85
C ARG A 122 24.54 -9.60 21.91
N ARG A 123 24.96 -10.32 20.86
CA ARG A 123 24.06 -11.03 19.93
C ARG A 123 23.28 -12.16 20.60
N VAL A 124 23.93 -12.94 21.47
CA VAL A 124 23.25 -14.02 22.23
C VAL A 124 22.21 -13.45 23.20
N ILE A 125 22.52 -12.34 23.89
CA ILE A 125 21.56 -11.66 24.78
C ILE A 125 20.37 -11.09 23.98
N LEU A 126 20.64 -10.52 22.79
CA LEU A 126 19.59 -10.05 21.88
C LEU A 126 18.67 -11.21 21.44
N LEU A 127 19.24 -12.34 21.03
CA LEU A 127 18.48 -13.53 20.61
C LEU A 127 17.62 -14.11 21.75
N LEU A 128 18.17 -14.21 22.96
CA LEU A 128 17.40 -14.63 24.14
C LEU A 128 16.28 -13.63 24.47
N GLY A 129 16.54 -12.32 24.35
CA GLY A 129 15.53 -11.28 24.51
C GLY A 129 14.40 -11.37 23.48
N ILE A 130 14.72 -11.67 22.22
CA ILE A 130 13.73 -11.91 21.16
C ILE A 130 12.90 -13.16 21.47
N ILE A 131 13.52 -14.28 21.85
CA ILE A 131 12.80 -15.54 22.16
C ILE A 131 11.88 -15.36 23.39
N ILE A 132 12.35 -14.69 24.45
CA ILE A 132 11.54 -14.40 25.64
C ILE A 132 10.42 -13.40 25.31
N GLY A 133 10.71 -12.39 24.49
CA GLY A 133 9.72 -11.43 23.99
C GLY A 133 8.63 -12.08 23.14
N MET A 134 8.98 -13.04 22.27
CA MET A 134 8.05 -13.87 21.51
C MET A 134 7.19 -14.76 22.41
N GLY A 135 7.80 -15.36 23.44
CA GLY A 135 7.09 -16.16 24.44
C GLY A 135 6.06 -15.32 25.22
N LEU A 136 6.42 -14.10 25.63
CA LEU A 136 5.47 -13.17 26.25
C LEU A 136 4.40 -12.68 25.27
N ALA A 137 4.77 -12.33 24.04
CA ALA A 137 3.84 -11.82 23.03
C ALA A 137 2.79 -12.86 22.66
N THR A 138 3.19 -14.11 22.42
CA THR A 138 2.24 -15.21 22.14
C THR A 138 1.32 -15.51 23.32
N LEU A 139 1.82 -15.44 24.56
CA LEU A 139 1.02 -15.68 25.77
C LEU A 139 0.04 -14.52 26.07
N LEU A 140 0.42 -13.28 25.78
CA LEU A 140 -0.47 -12.11 25.81
C LEU A 140 -1.50 -12.14 24.65
N MET A 141 -1.09 -12.58 23.45
CA MET A 141 -1.97 -12.71 22.28
C MET A 141 -3.02 -13.81 22.43
N GLN A 142 -2.80 -14.82 23.27
CA GLN A 142 -3.84 -15.80 23.63
C GLN A 142 -5.02 -15.18 24.41
N GLN A 143 -4.89 -13.95 24.94
CA GLN A 143 -6.02 -13.20 25.49
C GLN A 143 -6.76 -12.33 24.44
N THR A 144 -6.14 -12.02 23.29
CA THR A 144 -6.76 -11.22 22.23
C THR A 144 -7.49 -12.12 21.23
N LYS A 145 -8.81 -11.94 21.06
CA LYS A 145 -9.64 -12.74 20.13
C LYS A 145 -9.45 -12.41 18.64
N ASP A 146 -8.43 -11.64 18.30
CA ASP A 146 -8.34 -10.91 17.02
C ASP A 146 -7.35 -11.61 16.06
N ALA A 147 -7.91 -12.48 15.19
CA ALA A 147 -7.15 -13.38 14.33
C ALA A 147 -6.20 -12.67 13.35
N THR A 148 -6.53 -11.43 12.99
CA THR A 148 -5.79 -10.55 12.07
C THR A 148 -4.32 -10.38 12.49
N TYR A 149 -4.06 -10.22 13.78
CA TYR A 149 -2.71 -10.03 14.32
C TYR A 149 -1.88 -11.32 14.35
N ILE A 150 -2.54 -12.46 14.54
CA ILE A 150 -1.91 -13.78 14.66
C ILE A 150 -1.39 -14.24 13.28
N GLY A 151 -2.22 -14.10 12.23
CA GLY A 151 -1.84 -14.46 10.85
C GLY A 151 -0.67 -13.62 10.34
N ALA A 152 -0.74 -12.29 10.49
CA ALA A 152 0.34 -11.40 10.09
C ALA A 152 1.66 -11.72 10.82
N PHE A 153 1.63 -11.90 12.15
CA PHE A 153 2.84 -12.23 12.92
C PHE A 153 3.49 -13.56 12.47
N SER A 154 2.67 -14.58 12.21
CA SER A 154 3.12 -15.87 11.69
C SER A 154 3.87 -15.74 10.35
N GLN A 155 3.32 -14.95 9.42
CA GLN A 155 3.87 -14.81 8.07
C GLN A 155 5.16 -13.98 8.04
N TYR A 156 5.29 -12.96 8.90
CA TYR A 156 6.51 -12.17 9.04
C TYR A 156 7.70 -12.95 9.62
N PHE A 157 7.45 -14.05 10.35
CA PHE A 157 8.53 -14.89 10.88
C PHE A 157 9.21 -15.74 9.80
N GLN A 158 8.53 -16.00 8.68
CA GLN A 158 9.02 -16.84 7.57
C GLN A 158 10.22 -16.21 6.85
N ASP A 159 10.22 -14.89 6.69
CA ASP A 159 11.31 -14.12 6.03
C ASP A 159 12.40 -13.64 7.00
N PHE A 160 12.25 -13.90 8.31
CA PHE A 160 13.31 -13.62 9.26
C PHE A 160 14.35 -14.73 9.16
N ASP A 161 15.37 -14.51 8.32
CA ASP A 161 16.53 -15.40 8.16
C ASP A 161 17.32 -15.52 9.48
N LEU A 162 16.81 -16.38 10.36
CA LEU A 162 17.40 -16.71 11.65
C LEU A 162 18.75 -17.41 11.45
N ALA A 163 18.93 -18.15 10.35
CA ALA A 163 20.19 -18.81 10.02
C ALA A 163 21.33 -17.80 9.76
N SER A 164 21.04 -16.62 9.21
CA SER A 164 22.02 -15.53 9.12
C SER A 164 22.43 -14.90 10.46
N MET A 165 21.63 -15.09 11.51
CA MET A 165 21.89 -14.57 12.87
C MET A 165 22.42 -15.63 13.84
N VAL A 166 22.24 -16.91 13.53
CA VAL A 166 22.66 -18.05 14.36
C VAL A 166 24.02 -18.58 13.87
N PRO A 167 25.04 -18.71 14.74
CA PRO A 167 26.30 -19.36 14.36
C PRO A 167 26.05 -20.80 13.88
N THR A 168 26.69 -21.20 12.79
CA THR A 168 26.56 -22.54 12.18
C THR A 168 26.79 -23.65 13.20
N GLY A 169 25.83 -24.58 13.29
CA GLY A 169 25.89 -25.75 14.18
C GLY A 169 25.10 -25.68 15.49
N MET A 170 24.27 -24.65 15.73
CA MET A 170 23.55 -24.48 17.01
C MET A 170 22.05 -24.86 16.99
N ILE A 171 21.45 -25.14 15.82
CA ILE A 171 20.06 -25.60 15.67
C ILE A 171 20.05 -26.86 14.78
N PRO A 172 19.35 -27.95 15.14
CA PRO A 172 19.25 -29.15 14.29
C PRO A 172 18.55 -28.88 12.96
N GLU A 173 19.05 -29.44 11.86
CA GLU A 173 18.44 -29.29 10.52
C GLU A 173 17.00 -29.80 10.46
N GLU A 174 16.64 -30.82 11.25
CA GLU A 174 15.25 -31.32 11.38
C GLU A 174 14.28 -30.26 11.94
N PHE A 175 14.75 -29.34 12.80
CA PHE A 175 13.92 -28.25 13.31
C PHE A 175 13.68 -27.21 12.23
N LEU A 176 14.72 -26.83 11.48
CA LEU A 176 14.59 -25.93 10.33
C LEU A 176 13.69 -26.55 9.24
N GLY A 177 13.83 -27.85 8.95
CA GLY A 177 12.99 -28.58 8.00
C GLY A 177 11.51 -28.61 8.39
N ASN A 178 11.20 -28.87 9.67
CA ASN A 178 9.82 -28.88 10.16
C ASN A 178 9.19 -27.47 10.20
N VAL A 179 9.98 -26.44 10.51
CA VAL A 179 9.54 -25.02 10.42
C VAL A 179 9.27 -24.64 8.96
N SER A 180 10.15 -25.00 8.03
CA SER A 180 9.93 -24.77 6.58
C SER A 180 8.72 -25.53 6.03
N ALA A 181 8.44 -26.74 6.53
CA ALA A 181 7.28 -27.54 6.13
C ALA A 181 5.93 -26.95 6.60
N LEU A 182 5.93 -26.25 7.73
CA LEU A 182 4.79 -25.47 8.26
C LEU A 182 4.47 -24.23 7.42
N PHE A 183 5.43 -23.76 6.62
CA PHE A 183 5.41 -22.47 5.94
C PHE A 183 5.77 -22.57 4.46
N LYS A 184 5.19 -23.56 3.75
CA LYS A 184 5.32 -23.64 2.29
C LYS A 184 4.83 -22.33 1.64
N PRO A 185 5.47 -21.85 0.57
CA PRO A 185 4.90 -20.78 -0.24
C PRO A 185 3.50 -21.21 -0.71
N GLU A 186 2.59 -20.23 -0.72
CA GLU A 186 1.20 -20.43 -1.13
C GLU A 186 1.17 -21.10 -2.51
N MET A 187 0.76 -22.38 -2.56
CA MET A 187 0.61 -23.06 -3.84
C MET A 187 -0.49 -22.33 -4.63
N LEU A 188 -0.23 -22.07 -5.91
CA LEU A 188 -1.22 -21.48 -6.83
C LEU A 188 -2.43 -22.43 -6.90
N THR A 189 -3.47 -22.11 -6.14
CA THR A 189 -4.75 -22.81 -6.17
C THR A 189 -5.60 -22.27 -7.31
N GLU A 190 -6.40 -23.14 -7.93
CA GLU A 190 -7.28 -22.78 -9.06
C GLU A 190 -8.17 -21.56 -8.73
N GLU A 191 -8.61 -21.43 -7.47
CA GLU A 191 -9.40 -20.29 -6.99
C GLU A 191 -8.77 -18.90 -7.24
N GLN A 192 -7.46 -18.80 -7.42
CA GLN A 192 -6.75 -17.53 -7.66
C GLN A 192 -6.89 -17.00 -9.10
N PHE A 193 -7.41 -17.80 -10.03
CA PHE A 193 -7.62 -17.43 -11.44
C PHE A 193 -9.11 -17.27 -11.81
N TYR A 194 -10.02 -17.38 -10.84
CA TYR A 194 -11.44 -17.06 -11.00
C TYR A 194 -11.70 -15.57 -10.74
N PRO A 195 -12.62 -14.91 -11.48
CA PRO A 195 -13.50 -15.44 -12.54
C PRO A 195 -12.87 -15.66 -13.94
N GLY A 196 -11.59 -15.33 -14.15
CA GLY A 196 -10.96 -15.29 -15.47
C GLY A 196 -11.02 -16.62 -16.24
N GLU A 197 -10.78 -17.75 -15.59
CA GLU A 197 -10.86 -19.07 -16.24
C GLU A 197 -12.29 -19.44 -16.65
N GLU A 198 -13.28 -19.22 -15.78
CA GLU A 198 -14.71 -19.40 -16.10
C GLU A 198 -15.11 -18.58 -17.34
N LEU A 199 -14.72 -17.30 -17.39
CA LEU A 199 -15.04 -16.41 -18.49
C LEU A 199 -14.32 -16.80 -19.80
N ARG A 200 -13.08 -17.31 -19.72
CA ARG A 200 -12.38 -17.89 -20.88
C ARG A 200 -13.11 -19.12 -21.39
N GLU A 201 -13.42 -20.08 -20.52
CA GLU A 201 -13.84 -21.43 -20.90
C GLU A 201 -15.33 -21.53 -21.24
N VAL A 202 -16.19 -20.92 -20.42
CA VAL A 202 -17.65 -20.94 -20.61
C VAL A 202 -18.09 -19.90 -21.63
N HIS A 203 -17.49 -18.71 -21.59
CA HIS A 203 -17.95 -17.54 -22.35
C HIS A 203 -17.02 -17.11 -23.48
N GLY A 204 -15.85 -17.74 -23.65
CA GLY A 204 -14.91 -17.44 -24.73
C GLY A 204 -14.26 -16.06 -24.65
N TYR A 205 -14.03 -15.54 -23.44
CA TYR A 205 -13.35 -14.24 -23.25
C TYR A 205 -11.89 -14.32 -23.73
N LYS A 206 -11.42 -13.22 -24.34
CA LYS A 206 -10.08 -13.05 -24.90
C LYS A 206 -9.65 -11.58 -24.77
N PRO A 207 -8.35 -11.25 -24.84
CA PRO A 207 -7.88 -9.87 -24.82
C PRO A 207 -8.37 -9.14 -26.08
N LYS A 208 -8.80 -7.89 -25.92
CA LYS A 208 -9.19 -7.03 -27.06
C LYS A 208 -8.52 -5.66 -26.95
N TYR A 209 -8.73 -4.96 -25.83
CA TYR A 209 -8.08 -3.67 -25.59
C TYR A 209 -6.79 -3.85 -24.78
N PRO A 210 -5.68 -3.16 -25.13
CA PRO A 210 -4.51 -3.06 -24.25
C PRO A 210 -4.90 -2.50 -22.88
N VAL A 211 -4.27 -2.97 -21.81
CA VAL A 211 -4.60 -2.56 -20.43
C VAL A 211 -3.41 -1.86 -19.80
N THR A 212 -3.61 -0.60 -19.40
CA THR A 212 -2.65 0.11 -18.55
C THR A 212 -3.25 0.32 -17.16
N MET A 213 -2.56 -0.20 -16.13
CA MET A 213 -2.93 -0.08 -14.73
C MET A 213 -2.19 1.09 -14.06
N ILE A 214 -2.90 1.96 -13.36
CA ILE A 214 -2.36 3.10 -12.61
C ILE A 214 -2.53 2.82 -11.10
N PRO A 215 -1.44 2.53 -10.37
CA PRO A 215 -1.50 2.17 -8.95
C PRO A 215 -1.94 3.34 -8.05
N GLY A 216 -2.41 3.03 -6.84
CA GLY A 216 -2.76 4.03 -5.81
C GLY A 216 -1.56 4.51 -4.98
N ILE A 217 -1.83 5.38 -4.00
CA ILE A 217 -0.82 5.76 -3.00
C ILE A 217 -0.24 4.53 -2.30
N VAL A 218 1.03 4.57 -1.88
CA VAL A 218 1.78 3.50 -1.17
C VAL A 218 1.81 2.11 -1.81
N SER A 219 1.13 1.88 -2.93
CA SER A 219 1.01 0.55 -3.56
C SER A 219 2.16 0.17 -4.48
N THR A 220 3.02 1.14 -4.86
CA THR A 220 4.24 0.89 -5.65
C THR A 220 5.47 0.85 -4.75
N GLY A 221 6.30 -0.19 -4.90
CA GLY A 221 7.58 -0.30 -4.21
C GLY A 221 8.57 0.81 -4.62
N LEU A 222 9.28 1.40 -3.65
CA LEU A 222 10.27 2.46 -3.90
C LEU A 222 11.69 1.95 -3.63
N GLU A 223 12.57 2.05 -4.62
CA GLU A 223 13.94 1.54 -4.62
C GLU A 223 14.96 2.67 -4.47
N SER A 224 15.99 2.48 -3.63
CA SER A 224 17.07 3.44 -3.45
C SER A 224 18.10 3.41 -4.58
N TRP A 225 18.36 4.59 -5.14
CA TRP A 225 19.40 4.91 -6.10
C TRP A 225 20.45 5.86 -5.51
N SER A 226 20.47 5.99 -4.19
CA SER A 226 21.37 6.88 -3.44
C SER A 226 22.80 6.32 -3.42
N THR A 227 23.77 7.07 -3.96
CA THR A 227 25.18 6.66 -4.05
C THR A 227 26.15 7.52 -3.25
N THR A 228 25.75 8.71 -2.78
CA THR A 228 26.67 9.71 -2.18
C THR A 228 26.43 9.97 -0.70
N HIS A 229 25.24 9.68 -0.16
CA HIS A 229 24.92 9.94 1.24
C HIS A 229 25.28 8.72 2.12
N ASN A 230 26.15 8.91 3.11
CA ASN A 230 26.85 7.84 3.83
C ASN A 230 25.93 6.77 4.44
N CYS A 231 24.74 7.13 4.93
CA CYS A 231 23.82 6.16 5.52
C CYS A 231 22.95 5.41 4.48
N SER A 232 22.79 5.93 3.25
CA SER A 232 21.88 5.36 2.25
C SER A 232 22.57 4.45 1.23
N GLN A 233 23.89 4.57 1.05
CA GLN A 233 24.68 3.70 0.15
C GLN A 233 24.44 2.20 0.38
N LYS A 234 24.31 1.77 1.65
CA LYS A 234 24.02 0.37 2.03
C LYS A 234 22.65 -0.15 1.57
N TYR A 235 21.77 0.74 1.10
CA TYR A 235 20.46 0.42 0.56
C TYR A 235 20.38 0.56 -0.96
N PHE A 236 21.47 0.88 -1.66
CA PHE A 236 21.48 0.97 -3.12
C PHE A 236 20.86 -0.29 -3.77
N ARG A 237 19.94 -0.08 -4.71
CA ARG A 237 19.12 -1.11 -5.38
C ARG A 237 18.30 -2.00 -4.45
N LYS A 238 17.96 -1.52 -3.24
CA LYS A 238 17.00 -2.16 -2.34
C LYS A 238 15.73 -1.33 -2.22
N ARG A 239 14.59 -2.02 -2.12
CA ARG A 239 13.26 -1.43 -1.92
C ARG A 239 13.14 -0.88 -0.48
N MET A 240 13.28 0.44 -0.33
CA MET A 240 13.07 1.19 0.91
C MET A 240 11.59 1.30 1.30
N TRP A 241 10.69 1.02 0.36
CA TRP A 241 9.27 0.81 0.56
C TRP A 241 8.84 -0.51 -0.08
N GLY A 242 8.05 -1.32 0.63
CA GLY A 242 7.52 -2.59 0.09
C GLY A 242 8.51 -3.76 0.03
N THR A 243 9.39 -3.93 1.03
CA THR A 243 10.07 -5.22 1.33
C THR A 243 10.45 -5.32 2.80
N THR A 244 10.92 -6.50 3.22
CA THR A 244 11.64 -6.72 4.49
C THR A 244 12.83 -5.76 4.71
N THR A 245 13.41 -5.17 3.65
CA THR A 245 14.45 -4.13 3.79
C THR A 245 13.91 -2.86 4.43
N MET A 246 12.66 -2.46 4.12
CA MET A 246 11.99 -1.31 4.76
C MET A 246 11.97 -1.47 6.28
N PHE A 247 11.51 -2.63 6.77
CA PHE A 247 11.44 -2.92 8.21
C PHE A 247 12.84 -2.92 8.86
N LYS A 248 13.83 -3.54 8.21
CA LYS A 248 15.22 -3.51 8.68
C LYS A 248 15.77 -2.08 8.75
N ALA A 249 15.44 -1.22 7.78
CA ALA A 249 15.83 0.18 7.77
C ALA A 249 15.11 1.01 8.84
N VAL A 250 13.79 0.85 9.02
CA VAL A 250 13.02 1.55 10.07
C VAL A 250 13.50 1.17 11.47
N LEU A 251 13.77 -0.12 11.72
CA LEU A 251 14.17 -0.62 13.04
C LEU A 251 15.61 -0.29 13.43
N LEU A 252 16.55 -0.41 12.48
CA LEU A 252 18.00 -0.30 12.76
C LEU A 252 18.57 1.08 12.41
N ASP A 253 17.88 1.84 11.56
CA ASP A 253 18.43 2.99 10.84
C ASP A 253 17.35 4.07 10.57
N LYS A 254 16.42 4.28 11.51
CA LYS A 254 15.27 5.20 11.44
C LYS A 254 15.60 6.51 10.70
N GLU A 255 16.62 7.24 11.15
CA GLU A 255 17.03 8.54 10.58
C GLU A 255 17.44 8.45 9.10
N CYS A 256 18.07 7.35 8.69
CA CYS A 256 18.38 7.09 7.29
C CYS A 256 17.11 6.86 6.48
N TRP A 257 16.17 6.07 7.02
CA TRP A 257 14.91 5.81 6.33
C TRP A 257 14.12 7.13 6.14
N ILE A 258 14.01 7.97 7.17
CA ILE A 258 13.42 9.32 7.07
C ILE A 258 14.13 10.14 6.00
N ALA A 259 15.47 10.22 6.04
CA ALA A 259 16.25 11.05 5.13
C ALA A 259 16.09 10.66 3.64
N ASN A 260 15.81 9.38 3.33
CA ASN A 260 15.50 8.97 1.96
C ASN A 260 14.02 9.17 1.61
N MET A 261 13.10 8.91 2.54
CA MET A 261 11.65 8.97 2.28
C MET A 261 11.08 10.38 2.28
N ARG A 262 11.71 11.31 3.01
CA ARG A 262 11.37 12.74 3.02
C ARG A 262 11.71 13.39 1.69
N LEU A 263 10.84 14.28 1.21
CA LEU A 263 11.13 15.17 0.08
C LEU A 263 11.62 16.53 0.61
N ASN A 264 12.37 17.25 -0.22
CA ASN A 264 12.73 18.64 0.05
C ASN A 264 11.45 19.49 0.10
N SER A 265 11.24 20.25 1.18
CA SER A 265 9.99 20.98 1.44
C SER A 265 9.75 22.12 0.43
N THR A 266 10.81 22.83 0.06
CA THR A 266 10.75 23.94 -0.90
C THR A 266 10.54 23.47 -2.34
N THR A 267 11.23 22.41 -2.80
CA THR A 267 11.12 21.94 -4.21
C THR A 267 10.06 20.84 -4.41
N GLY A 268 9.78 20.03 -3.40
CA GLY A 268 8.97 18.82 -3.51
C GLY A 268 9.64 17.67 -4.28
N LEU A 269 10.98 17.67 -4.38
CA LEU A 269 11.80 16.65 -5.04
C LEU A 269 12.69 15.90 -4.02
N ASP A 270 13.45 14.91 -4.48
CA ASP A 270 14.39 14.19 -3.61
C ASP A 270 15.43 15.17 -3.00
N PRO A 271 15.79 15.04 -1.70
CA PRO A 271 16.81 15.88 -1.08
C PRO A 271 18.23 15.45 -1.48
N ASP A 272 19.21 16.35 -1.32
CA ASP A 272 20.59 16.12 -1.77
C ASP A 272 21.21 14.84 -1.20
N GLY A 273 21.67 13.97 -2.09
CA GLY A 273 22.30 12.70 -1.76
C GLY A 273 21.34 11.52 -1.52
N ALA A 274 20.04 11.77 -1.38
CA ALA A 274 19.00 10.75 -1.46
C ALA A 274 18.40 10.67 -2.87
N ARG A 275 18.10 9.46 -3.35
CA ARG A 275 17.38 9.21 -4.60
C ARG A 275 16.52 7.97 -4.42
N LEU A 276 15.20 8.11 -4.57
CA LEU A 276 14.27 6.98 -4.62
C LEU A 276 13.57 6.95 -5.98
N ARG A 277 13.39 5.76 -6.56
CA ARG A 277 12.67 5.57 -7.82
C ARG A 277 11.61 4.50 -7.63
N ALA A 278 10.50 4.64 -8.34
CA ALA A 278 9.49 3.60 -8.41
C ALA A 278 10.09 2.32 -9.03
N ALA A 279 9.82 1.17 -8.44
CA ALA A 279 9.99 -0.11 -9.09
C ALA A 279 9.21 -0.14 -10.42
N GLN A 280 9.65 -0.97 -11.36
CA GLN A 280 9.15 -1.00 -12.74
C GLN A 280 8.64 -2.39 -13.10
N GLY A 281 7.72 -2.48 -14.06
CA GLY A 281 7.05 -3.73 -14.44
C GLY A 281 5.95 -4.15 -13.44
N LEU A 282 5.30 -5.28 -13.70
CA LEU A 282 4.17 -5.76 -12.89
C LEU A 282 4.57 -6.05 -11.43
N GLU A 283 5.80 -6.53 -11.20
CA GLU A 283 6.40 -6.79 -9.88
C GLU A 283 6.52 -5.55 -8.97
N ALA A 284 6.20 -4.35 -9.48
CA ALA A 284 6.25 -3.11 -8.72
C ALA A 284 5.05 -2.93 -7.77
N ALA A 285 3.91 -3.57 -8.06
CA ALA A 285 2.67 -3.46 -7.28
C ALA A 285 1.79 -4.73 -7.27
N ASP A 286 2.27 -5.87 -7.75
CA ASP A 286 1.55 -7.15 -7.64
C ASP A 286 1.41 -7.59 -6.16
N TYR A 287 2.53 -7.65 -5.44
CA TYR A 287 2.62 -7.84 -3.99
C TYR A 287 3.48 -6.73 -3.38
N LEU A 288 2.92 -5.96 -2.46
CA LEU A 288 3.68 -4.88 -1.80
C LEU A 288 4.69 -5.44 -0.80
N VAL A 289 4.36 -6.56 -0.14
CA VAL A 289 5.29 -7.40 0.63
C VAL A 289 4.87 -8.87 0.43
N PRO A 290 5.75 -9.86 0.68
CA PRO A 290 5.38 -11.27 0.60
C PRO A 290 4.09 -11.57 1.37
N GLY A 291 3.13 -12.24 0.72
CA GLY A 291 1.79 -12.51 1.26
C GLY A 291 0.77 -11.38 1.14
N TYR A 292 1.17 -10.14 0.88
CA TYR A 292 0.28 -8.98 0.77
C TYR A 292 0.11 -8.56 -0.70
N TRP A 293 -0.88 -9.14 -1.37
CA TRP A 293 -1.25 -8.78 -2.74
C TRP A 293 -1.91 -7.40 -2.81
N VAL A 294 -1.65 -6.67 -3.90
CA VAL A 294 -2.42 -5.47 -4.28
C VAL A 294 -3.01 -5.69 -5.66
N TRP A 295 -2.19 -5.69 -6.73
CA TRP A 295 -2.68 -5.94 -8.09
C TRP A 295 -2.64 -7.41 -8.53
N ALA A 296 -2.02 -8.31 -7.75
CA ALA A 296 -1.80 -9.70 -8.19
C ALA A 296 -3.08 -10.44 -8.61
N GLN A 297 -4.23 -10.20 -7.97
CA GLN A 297 -5.49 -10.89 -8.32
C GLN A 297 -6.04 -10.42 -9.68
N ILE A 298 -6.00 -9.11 -9.95
CA ILE A 298 -6.33 -8.53 -11.26
C ILE A 298 -5.37 -9.07 -12.34
N ILE A 299 -4.07 -9.08 -12.07
CA ILE A 299 -3.03 -9.55 -13.00
C ILE A 299 -3.22 -11.03 -13.35
N LYS A 300 -3.46 -11.90 -12.36
CA LYS A 300 -3.75 -13.34 -12.58
C LYS A 300 -5.00 -13.53 -13.44
N ASN A 301 -6.06 -12.79 -13.16
CA ASN A 301 -7.33 -12.90 -13.89
C ASN A 301 -7.27 -12.35 -15.33
N LEU A 302 -6.51 -11.28 -15.56
CA LEU A 302 -6.19 -10.81 -16.91
C LEU A 302 -5.35 -11.86 -17.66
N ALA A 303 -4.34 -12.43 -17.01
CA ALA A 303 -3.53 -13.51 -17.59
C ALA A 303 -4.37 -14.76 -17.91
N ALA A 304 -5.35 -15.10 -17.07
CA ALA A 304 -6.26 -16.22 -17.31
C ALA A 304 -7.01 -16.12 -18.64
N ILE A 305 -7.45 -14.92 -19.05
CA ILE A 305 -8.09 -14.71 -20.36
C ILE A 305 -7.09 -14.45 -21.50
N GLY A 306 -5.77 -14.38 -21.21
CA GLY A 306 -4.70 -14.32 -22.21
C GLY A 306 -3.90 -13.01 -22.28
N TYR A 307 -3.98 -12.13 -21.28
CA TYR A 307 -3.08 -10.96 -21.20
C TYR A 307 -1.66 -11.36 -20.75
N ASP A 308 -0.66 -10.61 -21.20
CA ASP A 308 0.75 -10.78 -20.85
C ASP A 308 1.49 -9.42 -20.83
N ASN A 309 2.81 -9.46 -20.64
CA ASN A 309 3.64 -8.24 -20.60
C ASN A 309 3.65 -7.41 -21.91
N ASN A 310 3.06 -7.90 -23.02
CA ASN A 310 3.00 -7.20 -24.31
C ASN A 310 1.71 -6.39 -24.50
N ASN A 311 0.65 -6.70 -23.73
CA ASN A 311 -0.66 -6.04 -23.83
C ASN A 311 -1.25 -5.62 -22.48
N MET A 312 -0.55 -5.89 -21.37
CA MET A 312 -0.85 -5.44 -20.02
C MET A 312 0.38 -4.75 -19.41
N HIS A 313 0.19 -3.53 -18.93
CA HIS A 313 1.25 -2.67 -18.40
C HIS A 313 0.85 -2.06 -17.06
N LEU A 314 1.81 -1.91 -16.14
CA LEU A 314 1.64 -1.17 -14.89
C LEU A 314 2.43 0.14 -14.97
N ALA A 315 1.73 1.27 -15.00
CA ALA A 315 2.31 2.61 -15.02
C ALA A 315 2.74 3.04 -13.60
N ALA A 316 3.71 2.32 -13.03
CA ALA A 316 4.24 2.53 -11.69
C ALA A 316 4.93 3.90 -11.52
N TYR A 317 4.69 4.56 -10.38
CA TYR A 317 5.20 5.91 -10.10
C TYR A 317 5.51 6.14 -8.61
N ASP A 318 6.24 7.22 -8.32
CA ASP A 318 6.58 7.62 -6.94
C ASP A 318 5.45 8.46 -6.34
N TRP A 319 4.54 7.77 -5.66
CA TRP A 319 3.36 8.29 -4.99
C TRP A 319 3.62 9.36 -3.92
N ARG A 320 4.88 9.67 -3.57
CA ARG A 320 5.24 10.77 -2.68
C ARG A 320 5.22 12.13 -3.39
N LEU A 321 5.55 12.16 -4.69
CA LEU A 321 5.68 13.40 -5.45
C LEU A 321 4.32 14.05 -5.72
N SER A 322 4.30 15.37 -5.81
CA SER A 322 3.15 16.07 -6.40
C SER A 322 3.03 15.74 -7.90
N PHE A 323 1.83 15.82 -8.46
CA PHE A 323 1.60 15.40 -9.85
C PHE A 323 2.46 16.17 -10.87
N PRO A 324 2.64 17.50 -10.80
CA PRO A 324 3.60 18.20 -11.66
C PRO A 324 5.03 17.67 -11.52
N ASN A 325 5.45 17.29 -10.30
CA ASN A 325 6.79 16.78 -10.04
C ASN A 325 7.02 15.36 -10.57
N LEU A 326 5.97 14.56 -10.81
CA LEU A 326 6.08 13.27 -11.52
C LEU A 326 6.62 13.46 -12.94
N GLU A 327 6.21 14.54 -13.62
CA GLU A 327 6.74 14.88 -14.95
C GLU A 327 8.13 15.50 -14.86
N VAL A 328 8.34 16.45 -13.94
CA VAL A 328 9.64 17.15 -13.78
C VAL A 328 10.77 16.19 -13.41
N ARG A 329 10.52 15.20 -12.54
CA ARG A 329 11.57 14.27 -12.08
C ARG A 329 11.75 13.04 -12.98
N ASP A 330 10.66 12.41 -13.35
CA ASP A 330 10.67 11.06 -13.96
C ASP A 330 10.15 11.04 -15.41
N SER A 331 9.60 12.16 -15.90
CA SER A 331 8.85 12.27 -17.16
C SER A 331 7.68 11.28 -17.25
N TYR A 332 7.00 11.06 -16.12
CA TYR A 332 5.99 10.02 -15.97
C TYR A 332 4.83 10.15 -16.96
N PHE A 333 4.26 11.33 -17.15
CA PHE A 333 3.13 11.53 -18.05
C PHE A 333 3.57 11.50 -19.52
N SER A 334 4.78 11.98 -19.84
CA SER A 334 5.37 11.80 -21.17
C SER A 334 5.59 10.32 -21.51
N ARG A 335 6.02 9.49 -20.55
CA ARG A 335 6.16 8.04 -20.70
C ARG A 335 4.81 7.35 -20.86
N LEU A 336 3.82 7.69 -20.03
CA LEU A 336 2.47 7.16 -20.12
C LEU A 336 1.85 7.48 -21.50
N LYS A 337 1.92 8.74 -21.94
CA LYS A 337 1.48 9.17 -23.27
C LYS A 337 2.12 8.35 -24.39
N ALA A 338 3.45 8.21 -24.37
CA ALA A 338 4.19 7.47 -25.39
C ALA A 338 3.87 5.96 -25.39
N GLY A 339 3.59 5.38 -24.22
CA GLY A 339 3.10 4.00 -24.09
C GLY A 339 1.74 3.83 -24.77
N LEU A 340 0.77 4.70 -24.49
CA LEU A 340 -0.57 4.62 -25.07
C LEU A 340 -0.60 4.91 -26.59
N GLU A 341 0.31 5.75 -27.09
CA GLU A 341 0.54 5.92 -28.53
C GLU A 341 1.17 4.66 -29.18
N LEU A 342 1.98 3.91 -28.44
CA LEU A 342 2.58 2.66 -28.89
C LEU A 342 1.58 1.50 -28.87
N ASP A 343 0.78 1.38 -27.82
CA ASP A 343 -0.32 0.40 -27.67
C ASP A 343 -1.25 0.44 -28.90
N LEU A 344 -1.73 1.64 -29.26
CA LEU A 344 -2.60 1.86 -30.41
C LEU A 344 -1.91 1.49 -31.73
N LYS A 345 -0.61 1.77 -31.85
CA LYS A 345 0.18 1.46 -33.06
C LYS A 345 0.46 -0.04 -33.23
N ILE A 346 0.61 -0.79 -32.14
CA ILE A 346 0.89 -2.23 -32.16
C ILE A 346 -0.41 -3.04 -32.30
N SER A 347 -1.41 -2.74 -31.47
CA SER A 347 -2.67 -3.50 -31.41
C SER A 347 -3.70 -3.07 -32.46
N GLY A 348 -3.64 -1.82 -32.92
CA GLY A 348 -4.71 -1.17 -33.68
C GLY A 348 -5.91 -0.73 -32.83
N GLU A 349 -5.88 -0.98 -31.52
CA GLU A 349 -6.96 -0.76 -30.57
C GLU A 349 -6.58 0.26 -29.49
N LYS A 350 -7.58 0.93 -28.92
CA LYS A 350 -7.38 1.93 -27.85
C LYS A 350 -7.20 1.25 -26.51
N SER A 351 -6.38 1.81 -25.64
CA SER A 351 -6.12 1.21 -24.32
C SER A 351 -7.27 1.49 -23.34
N VAL A 352 -7.58 0.51 -22.50
CA VAL A 352 -8.39 0.67 -21.28
C VAL A 352 -7.45 1.07 -20.14
N LEU A 353 -7.77 2.16 -19.46
CA LEU A 353 -6.99 2.70 -18.36
C LEU A 353 -7.68 2.35 -17.04
N VAL A 354 -7.04 1.48 -16.26
CA VAL A 354 -7.57 0.98 -14.99
C VAL A 354 -6.81 1.65 -13.86
N ALA A 355 -7.47 2.45 -13.05
CA ALA A 355 -6.83 3.17 -11.97
C ALA A 355 -7.44 2.81 -10.62
N HIS A 356 -6.61 2.74 -9.59
CA HIS A 356 -7.04 2.44 -8.22
C HIS A 356 -6.72 3.58 -7.27
N SER A 357 -7.65 3.93 -6.39
CA SER A 357 -7.41 4.90 -5.30
C SER A 357 -6.84 6.23 -5.87
N MET A 358 -5.77 6.77 -5.28
CA MET A 358 -5.07 7.98 -5.76
C MET A 358 -4.68 7.91 -7.25
N GLY A 359 -4.47 6.72 -7.81
CA GLY A 359 -4.17 6.52 -9.22
C GLY A 359 -5.26 7.07 -10.14
N SER A 360 -6.52 7.04 -9.70
CA SER A 360 -7.64 7.63 -10.44
C SER A 360 -7.55 9.15 -10.50
N THR A 361 -7.05 9.80 -9.44
CA THR A 361 -6.79 11.25 -9.42
C THR A 361 -5.58 11.62 -10.28
N VAL A 362 -4.54 10.76 -10.31
CA VAL A 362 -3.38 10.90 -11.22
C VAL A 362 -3.81 10.76 -12.68
N LEU A 363 -4.69 9.81 -12.99
CA LEU A 363 -5.23 9.61 -14.33
C LEU A 363 -6.16 10.77 -14.76
N PHE A 364 -6.98 11.29 -13.85
CA PHE A 364 -7.79 12.48 -14.11
C PHE A 364 -6.90 13.70 -14.45
N TYR A 365 -5.82 13.92 -13.68
CA TYR A 365 -4.81 14.94 -13.98
C TYR A 365 -4.15 14.71 -15.34
N PHE A 366 -3.82 13.46 -15.69
CA PHE A 366 -3.20 13.12 -16.96
C PHE A 366 -4.07 13.53 -18.17
N PHE A 367 -5.40 13.39 -18.10
CA PHE A 367 -6.28 13.81 -19.19
C PHE A 367 -6.16 15.32 -19.49
N LYS A 368 -6.16 16.17 -18.47
CA LYS A 368 -5.95 17.62 -18.66
C LYS A 368 -4.52 17.94 -19.12
N TRP A 369 -3.53 17.28 -18.51
CA TRP A 369 -2.12 17.45 -18.85
C TRP A 369 -1.84 17.12 -20.31
N VAL A 370 -2.39 16.01 -20.84
CA VAL A 370 -2.10 15.55 -22.21
C VAL A 370 -2.79 16.42 -23.28
N GLU A 371 -4.00 16.93 -23.00
CA GLU A 371 -4.70 17.88 -23.86
C GLU A 371 -4.02 19.27 -23.87
N SER A 372 -3.43 19.68 -22.75
CA SER A 372 -2.88 21.02 -22.54
C SER A 372 -1.65 21.34 -23.43
N PRO A 373 -1.57 22.56 -24.01
CA PRO A 373 -0.37 23.08 -24.65
C PRO A 373 0.84 23.24 -23.71
N GLU A 374 0.61 23.36 -22.40
CA GLU A 374 1.66 23.50 -21.38
C GLU A 374 2.18 22.14 -20.89
N GLY A 375 1.36 21.09 -21.02
CA GLY A 375 1.71 19.71 -20.70
C GLY A 375 2.11 18.88 -21.93
N GLY A 376 1.38 17.80 -22.17
CA GLY A 376 1.70 16.75 -23.14
C GLY A 376 1.46 17.10 -24.61
N LYS A 377 0.82 18.23 -24.91
CA LYS A 377 0.63 18.77 -26.27
C LYS A 377 -0.01 17.78 -27.26
N GLY A 378 -0.85 16.87 -26.77
CA GLY A 378 -1.65 15.96 -27.61
C GLY A 378 -2.83 16.68 -28.28
N GLY A 379 -3.31 17.77 -27.68
CA GLY A 379 -4.49 18.49 -28.13
C GLY A 379 -5.82 17.78 -27.76
N PRO A 380 -6.97 18.43 -28.04
CA PRO A 380 -8.26 18.05 -27.46
C PRO A 380 -8.86 16.74 -27.99
N ASN A 381 -8.29 16.15 -29.05
CA ASN A 381 -8.71 14.84 -29.55
C ASN A 381 -7.85 13.70 -28.99
N TRP A 382 -6.73 13.96 -28.31
CA TRP A 382 -5.77 12.91 -27.97
C TRP A 382 -6.40 11.81 -27.11
N VAL A 383 -7.15 12.17 -26.06
CA VAL A 383 -7.82 11.19 -25.20
C VAL A 383 -8.87 10.41 -25.97
N LYS A 384 -9.71 11.10 -26.75
CA LYS A 384 -10.71 10.51 -27.64
C LYS A 384 -10.10 9.50 -28.62
N ASP A 385 -8.89 9.72 -29.11
CA ASP A 385 -8.27 8.91 -30.14
C ASP A 385 -7.46 7.73 -29.58
N HIS A 386 -6.93 7.81 -28.35
CA HIS A 386 -6.06 6.77 -27.75
C HIS A 386 -6.70 5.99 -26.59
N VAL A 387 -7.72 6.53 -25.92
CA VAL A 387 -8.33 5.90 -24.73
C VAL A 387 -9.69 5.30 -25.07
N HIS A 388 -9.89 4.04 -24.69
CA HIS A 388 -11.17 3.35 -24.84
C HIS A 388 -12.11 3.65 -23.66
N SER A 389 -11.61 3.47 -22.44
CA SER A 389 -12.38 3.63 -21.21
C SER A 389 -11.48 3.97 -20.03
N PHE A 390 -12.04 4.71 -19.07
CA PHE A 390 -11.45 4.95 -17.76
C PHE A 390 -12.20 4.08 -16.75
N VAL A 391 -11.53 3.08 -16.18
CA VAL A 391 -12.04 2.27 -15.07
C VAL A 391 -11.49 2.83 -13.77
N ASN A 392 -12.33 3.55 -13.04
CA ASN A 392 -12.03 4.15 -11.74
C ASN A 392 -12.41 3.16 -10.62
N ILE A 393 -11.43 2.49 -10.03
CA ILE A 393 -11.64 1.57 -8.91
C ILE A 393 -11.36 2.31 -7.59
N ALA A 394 -12.40 2.51 -6.77
CA ALA A 394 -12.32 3.12 -5.44
C ALA A 394 -11.57 4.48 -5.41
N GLY A 395 -11.66 5.28 -6.46
CA GLY A 395 -10.94 6.56 -6.53
C GLY A 395 -11.54 7.63 -5.61
N PRO A 396 -10.74 8.32 -4.77
CA PRO A 396 -11.19 9.38 -3.88
C PRO A 396 -11.30 10.70 -4.64
N MET A 397 -12.30 10.82 -5.51
CA MET A 397 -12.44 11.97 -6.42
C MET A 397 -12.53 13.30 -5.67
N LEU A 398 -13.19 13.33 -4.51
CA LEU A 398 -13.25 14.53 -3.66
C LEU A 398 -12.23 14.52 -2.52
N GLY A 399 -11.27 13.59 -2.47
CA GLY A 399 -10.28 13.45 -1.38
C GLY A 399 -10.79 12.65 -0.17
N VAL A 400 -9.97 12.50 0.88
CA VAL A 400 -10.31 11.74 2.10
C VAL A 400 -9.98 12.52 3.37
N PRO A 401 -10.89 12.58 4.37
CA PRO A 401 -10.64 13.20 5.68
C PRO A 401 -9.35 12.69 6.36
N LYS A 402 -9.01 11.41 6.17
CA LYS A 402 -7.77 10.77 6.65
C LYS A 402 -6.49 11.53 6.26
N THR A 403 -6.47 12.21 5.12
CA THR A 403 -5.31 13.04 4.70
C THR A 403 -5.20 14.34 5.48
N LEU A 404 -6.32 14.97 5.87
CA LEU A 404 -6.32 16.15 6.73
C LEU A 404 -5.70 15.79 8.08
N ALA A 405 -6.19 14.74 8.74
CA ALA A 405 -5.66 14.26 10.03
C ALA A 405 -4.16 13.89 9.93
N ALA A 406 -3.76 13.19 8.87
CA ALA A 406 -2.36 12.83 8.62
C ALA A 406 -1.44 14.06 8.52
N VAL A 407 -1.78 15.05 7.70
CA VAL A 407 -0.92 16.23 7.50
C VAL A 407 -1.01 17.22 8.67
N LEU A 408 -2.15 17.28 9.37
CA LEU A 408 -2.39 18.14 10.52
C LEU A 408 -1.64 17.65 11.77
N SER A 409 -1.96 16.46 12.27
CA SER A 409 -1.44 15.92 13.54
C SER A 409 -0.58 14.66 13.40
N GLY A 410 -0.39 14.11 12.18
CA GLY A 410 0.44 12.93 11.96
C GLY A 410 -0.21 11.62 12.42
N GLU A 411 -1.53 11.59 12.46
CA GLU A 411 -2.33 10.44 12.90
C GLU A 411 -2.99 9.78 11.68
N VAL A 412 -2.88 8.44 11.60
CA VAL A 412 -3.33 7.62 10.47
C VAL A 412 -3.86 6.29 11.02
N ARG A 413 -4.96 6.35 11.76
CA ARG A 413 -5.39 5.26 12.62
C ARG A 413 -5.83 4.02 11.84
N ASP A 414 -6.71 4.16 10.84
CA ASP A 414 -7.09 3.03 9.99
C ASP A 414 -6.02 2.73 8.96
N THR A 415 -5.10 1.86 9.38
CA THR A 415 -3.98 1.35 8.59
C THR A 415 -3.95 -0.17 8.49
N ALA A 416 -5.15 -0.77 8.41
CA ALA A 416 -5.33 -2.13 7.89
C ALA A 416 -4.62 -2.35 6.53
N GLN A 417 -4.39 -1.29 5.75
CA GLN A 417 -4.01 -1.34 4.34
C GLN A 417 -2.56 -0.98 4.01
N LEU A 418 -1.74 -0.64 5.02
CA LEU A 418 -0.29 -0.51 4.86
C LEU A 418 0.44 -1.86 5.03
N GLY A 419 -0.32 -2.94 5.19
CA GLY A 419 0.11 -4.08 5.99
C GLY A 419 0.19 -3.66 7.46
N VAL A 420 -0.54 -4.33 8.34
CA VAL A 420 -0.69 -3.99 9.77
C VAL A 420 0.66 -3.68 10.44
N VAL A 421 1.72 -4.38 10.05
CA VAL A 421 3.08 -4.21 10.59
C VAL A 421 3.77 -2.91 10.10
N SER A 422 3.56 -2.45 8.86
CA SER A 422 4.24 -1.25 8.34
C SER A 422 3.73 0.01 9.04
N ALA A 423 2.42 0.08 9.25
CA ALA A 423 1.83 1.18 9.98
C ALA A 423 2.06 1.07 11.48
N TYR A 424 1.96 -0.12 12.07
CA TYR A 424 2.36 -0.31 13.47
C TYR A 424 3.83 0.12 13.69
N ALA A 425 4.72 -0.13 12.73
CA ALA A 425 6.08 0.39 12.77
C ALA A 425 6.13 1.94 12.65
N LEU A 426 5.39 2.54 11.71
CA LEU A 426 5.31 4.00 11.59
C LEU A 426 4.68 4.68 12.83
N GLU A 427 3.72 4.03 13.49
CA GLU A 427 3.04 4.52 14.67
C GLU A 427 3.88 4.39 15.95
N LYS A 428 4.60 3.28 16.11
CA LYS A 428 5.41 3.00 17.32
C LYS A 428 6.83 3.55 17.28
N PHE A 429 7.50 3.61 16.12
CA PHE A 429 8.90 4.06 16.02
C PHE A 429 9.08 5.56 15.74
N PHE A 430 7.98 6.26 15.40
CA PHE A 430 7.98 7.69 15.10
C PHE A 430 6.97 8.40 16.01
N SER A 431 7.30 9.63 16.37
CA SER A 431 6.34 10.55 16.98
C SER A 431 5.32 11.04 15.96
N ARG A 432 4.15 11.47 16.44
CA ARG A 432 3.13 12.18 15.65
C ARG A 432 3.74 13.32 14.81
N ARG A 433 4.62 14.10 15.42
CA ARG A 433 5.29 15.24 14.81
C ARG A 433 6.23 14.85 13.66
N GLU A 434 7.06 13.83 13.83
CA GLU A 434 7.93 13.30 12.76
C GLU A 434 7.11 12.77 11.58
N ARG A 435 5.97 12.11 11.85
CA ARG A 435 5.04 11.67 10.79
C ARG A 435 4.40 12.86 10.08
N ALA A 436 3.88 13.84 10.81
CA ALA A 436 3.28 15.04 10.21
C ALA A 436 4.29 15.79 9.32
N ASP A 437 5.54 15.95 9.77
CA ASP A 437 6.60 16.59 8.97
C ASP A 437 7.02 15.77 7.74
N LEU A 438 7.00 14.44 7.82
CA LEU A 438 7.21 13.56 6.67
C LEU A 438 6.04 13.66 5.67
N PHE A 439 4.80 13.58 6.16
CA PHE A 439 3.57 13.65 5.37
C PHE A 439 3.38 15.02 4.68
N ARG A 440 3.75 16.12 5.34
CA ARG A 440 3.82 17.47 4.74
C ARG A 440 4.83 17.55 3.58
N SER A 441 5.87 16.72 3.57
CA SER A 441 6.79 16.66 2.42
C SER A 441 6.20 15.92 1.21
N TRP A 442 5.18 15.07 1.41
CA TRP A 442 4.59 14.24 0.36
C TRP A 442 3.45 14.97 -0.35
N GLY A 443 3.81 15.66 -1.44
CA GLY A 443 2.85 16.31 -2.33
C GLY A 443 1.81 15.35 -2.93
N GLY A 444 2.15 14.06 -3.11
CA GLY A 444 1.19 13.06 -3.58
C GLY A 444 0.06 12.84 -2.58
N LEU A 445 0.38 12.67 -1.29
CA LEU A 445 -0.60 12.55 -0.21
C LEU A 445 -1.54 13.77 -0.15
N SER A 446 -0.97 14.96 -0.31
CA SER A 446 -1.75 16.22 -0.25
C SER A 446 -2.71 16.41 -1.43
N SER A 447 -2.54 15.67 -2.54
CA SER A 447 -3.50 15.67 -3.66
C SER A 447 -4.89 15.14 -3.26
N MET A 448 -4.96 14.34 -2.19
CA MET A 448 -6.17 13.71 -1.69
C MET A 448 -6.81 14.49 -0.53
N ILE A 449 -6.39 15.72 -0.26
CA ILE A 449 -7.12 16.60 0.67
C ILE A 449 -8.58 16.77 0.19
N PRO A 450 -9.56 16.79 1.12
CA PRO A 450 -10.97 17.03 0.82
C PRO A 450 -11.21 18.28 -0.05
N LYS A 451 -12.03 18.13 -1.10
CA LYS A 451 -12.31 19.15 -2.13
C LYS A 451 -13.75 19.64 -2.04
N GLY A 452 -13.97 20.90 -2.41
CA GLY A 452 -15.26 21.57 -2.37
C GLY A 452 -15.63 22.20 -1.02
N GLY A 453 -14.76 22.09 -0.01
CA GLY A 453 -14.94 22.77 1.28
C GLY A 453 -16.30 22.49 1.93
N ASN A 454 -16.91 23.51 2.54
CA ASN A 454 -18.19 23.37 3.21
C ASN A 454 -19.38 23.03 2.28
N ARG A 455 -19.25 23.23 0.95
CA ARG A 455 -20.30 22.91 -0.04
C ARG A 455 -20.55 21.41 -0.19
N VAL A 456 -19.47 20.63 -0.01
CA VAL A 456 -19.47 19.15 -0.14
C VAL A 456 -19.50 18.49 1.23
N TRP A 457 -18.67 18.95 2.15
CA TRP A 457 -18.39 18.23 3.40
C TRP A 457 -19.26 18.68 4.58
N GLY A 458 -20.04 19.74 4.41
CA GLY A 458 -20.89 20.33 5.45
C GLY A 458 -20.26 21.53 6.16
N ASN A 459 -21.06 22.17 7.00
CA ASN A 459 -20.63 23.15 8.00
C ASN A 459 -20.78 22.52 9.40
N VAL A 460 -20.24 23.16 10.45
CA VAL A 460 -20.22 22.61 11.83
C VAL A 460 -21.56 22.01 12.29
N ASN A 461 -22.69 22.56 11.84
CA ASN A 461 -24.03 22.13 12.27
C ASN A 461 -24.69 21.06 11.37
N GLN A 462 -24.22 20.86 10.13
CA GLN A 462 -24.85 19.92 9.18
C GLN A 462 -23.92 19.49 8.03
N ALA A 463 -24.04 18.24 7.61
CA ALA A 463 -23.46 17.67 6.39
C ALA A 463 -24.50 16.89 5.54
N PRO A 464 -24.25 16.70 4.23
CA PRO A 464 -25.13 15.92 3.35
C PRO A 464 -25.37 14.48 3.83
N ASP A 465 -24.37 13.89 4.47
CA ASP A 465 -24.30 12.51 4.94
C ASP A 465 -24.50 12.36 6.47
N ASP A 466 -25.12 13.35 7.13
CA ASP A 466 -25.59 13.22 8.51
C ASP A 466 -26.78 12.25 8.64
N GLY A 467 -26.88 11.60 9.81
CA GLY A 467 -27.92 10.59 10.10
C GLY A 467 -27.67 9.25 9.41
N THR A 468 -26.39 8.87 9.28
CA THR A 468 -25.98 7.66 8.54
C THR A 468 -25.36 6.59 9.43
N HIS A 469 -24.98 6.95 10.67
CA HIS A 469 -24.75 6.00 11.76
C HIS A 469 -26.06 5.55 12.40
N ASP A 470 -26.77 4.71 11.67
CA ASP A 470 -27.76 3.82 12.26
C ASP A 470 -27.18 2.39 12.26
N GLU A 471 -26.39 2.07 13.29
CA GLU A 471 -26.08 0.66 13.60
C GLU A 471 -27.38 -0.15 13.73
N GLU A 472 -28.45 0.45 14.29
CA GLU A 472 -29.78 -0.15 14.30
C GLU A 472 -30.32 -0.39 12.88
N GLU A 473 -30.21 0.51 11.90
CA GLU A 473 -30.68 0.25 10.52
C GLU A 473 -29.88 -0.90 9.89
N THR A 474 -28.60 -1.03 10.21
CA THR A 474 -27.71 -2.10 9.69
C THR A 474 -28.00 -3.45 10.36
N LEU A 475 -28.10 -3.51 11.70
CA LEU A 475 -28.52 -4.70 12.44
C LEU A 475 -29.96 -5.11 12.10
N VAL A 476 -30.87 -4.16 11.90
CA VAL A 476 -32.25 -4.41 11.49
C VAL A 476 -32.30 -4.95 10.07
N LYS A 477 -31.54 -4.40 9.12
CA LYS A 477 -31.39 -4.98 7.77
C LYS A 477 -30.85 -6.41 7.82
N GLU A 478 -29.85 -6.70 8.65
CA GLU A 478 -29.38 -8.08 8.87
C GLU A 478 -30.45 -8.99 9.48
N LYS A 479 -31.18 -8.53 10.51
CA LYS A 479 -32.25 -9.29 11.17
C LYS A 479 -33.43 -9.56 10.22
N ILE A 480 -33.81 -8.60 9.40
CA ILE A 480 -34.83 -8.76 8.33
C ILE A 480 -34.35 -9.79 7.31
N ALA A 481 -33.09 -9.70 6.84
CA ALA A 481 -32.52 -10.70 5.94
C ALA A 481 -32.52 -12.11 6.57
N LYS A 482 -32.28 -12.19 7.89
CA LYS A 482 -32.37 -13.41 8.70
C LYS A 482 -33.80 -13.81 9.10
N HIS A 483 -34.84 -13.08 8.66
CA HIS A 483 -36.26 -13.29 8.97
C HIS A 483 -36.62 -13.26 10.47
N GLN A 484 -35.87 -12.49 11.27
CA GLN A 484 -36.00 -12.45 12.74
C GLN A 484 -36.95 -11.37 13.26
N GLU A 485 -37.21 -10.31 12.50
CA GLU A 485 -38.11 -9.20 12.87
C GLU A 485 -38.96 -8.76 11.66
N THR A 486 -40.19 -8.29 11.91
CA THR A 486 -41.13 -7.82 10.88
C THR A 486 -41.04 -6.30 10.66
N PRO A 487 -41.27 -5.78 9.43
CA PRO A 487 -41.14 -4.35 9.12
C PRO A 487 -41.95 -3.41 10.02
N GLU A 488 -43.08 -3.87 10.54
CA GLU A 488 -44.02 -3.09 11.36
C GLU A 488 -43.50 -2.78 12.78
N ALA A 489 -42.52 -3.53 13.28
CA ALA A 489 -41.92 -3.30 14.60
C ALA A 489 -40.98 -2.08 14.60
N ILE A 490 -40.32 -1.83 13.47
CA ILE A 490 -39.27 -0.81 13.27
C ILE A 490 -39.83 0.61 13.36
N ALA A 491 -41.08 0.80 12.93
CA ALA A 491 -41.73 2.11 12.85
C ALA A 491 -42.00 2.81 14.20
N LYS A 492 -41.70 2.15 15.34
CA LYS A 492 -42.00 2.66 16.69
C LYS A 492 -40.78 3.18 17.46
N THR A 493 -39.55 2.89 17.03
CA THR A 493 -38.34 3.25 17.78
C THR A 493 -37.71 4.56 17.26
N LYS A 494 -38.45 5.66 17.33
CA LYS A 494 -37.86 7.00 17.11
C LYS A 494 -37.18 7.47 18.40
N TRP A 495 -35.85 7.52 18.39
CA TRP A 495 -35.06 8.15 19.43
C TRP A 495 -35.11 9.68 19.25
N ALA A 496 -35.94 10.34 20.05
CA ALA A 496 -35.81 11.78 20.29
C ALA A 496 -34.79 12.02 21.43
N ASP A 497 -34.28 13.25 21.52
CA ASP A 497 -33.54 13.82 22.66
C ASP A 497 -32.04 13.46 22.81
N ARG A 498 -31.36 13.12 21.70
CA ARG A 498 -29.92 13.44 21.52
C ARG A 498 -29.69 14.02 20.13
N GLU A 499 -29.07 15.19 20.06
CA GLU A 499 -28.53 15.70 18.79
C GLU A 499 -27.31 14.84 18.43
N SER A 500 -27.41 14.03 17.37
CA SER A 500 -26.25 13.31 16.84
C SER A 500 -25.22 14.32 16.33
N PRO A 501 -23.92 14.15 16.62
CA PRO A 501 -22.89 15.06 16.14
C PRO A 501 -22.85 15.06 14.61
N SER A 502 -22.70 16.23 14.00
CA SER A 502 -22.63 16.35 12.54
C SER A 502 -21.25 15.95 12.01
N PHE A 503 -21.21 15.28 10.86
CA PHE A 503 -19.99 15.11 10.06
C PHE A 503 -19.45 16.41 9.46
N GLY A 504 -20.24 17.48 9.49
CA GLY A 504 -19.83 18.81 9.07
C GLY A 504 -18.91 19.51 10.06
N ALA A 505 -18.91 19.08 11.33
CA ALA A 505 -17.82 19.33 12.28
C ALA A 505 -16.64 18.38 11.98
N MET A 506 -15.88 18.72 10.93
CA MET A 506 -14.75 17.92 10.43
C MET A 506 -13.70 17.67 11.52
N LEU A 507 -13.43 18.67 12.36
CA LEU A 507 -12.65 18.56 13.60
C LEU A 507 -13.51 19.11 14.74
N ALA A 508 -14.10 18.21 15.54
CA ALA A 508 -14.89 18.56 16.72
C ALA A 508 -13.96 18.64 17.94
N PHE A 509 -13.82 19.80 18.57
CA PHE A 509 -12.84 20.04 19.63
C PHE A 509 -13.47 19.86 21.02
N ALA A 510 -12.80 19.09 21.88
CA ALA A 510 -13.24 18.90 23.26
C ALA A 510 -13.34 20.24 24.02
N GLU A 511 -14.37 20.44 24.85
CA GLU A 511 -14.63 21.71 25.55
C GLU A 511 -13.42 22.24 26.34
N ASN A 512 -12.63 21.34 26.94
CA ASN A 512 -11.44 21.68 27.71
C ASN A 512 -10.25 22.20 26.87
N SER A 513 -10.27 21.99 25.55
CA SER A 513 -9.23 22.42 24.61
C SER A 513 -9.21 23.95 24.38
N LYS A 514 -10.31 24.64 24.72
CA LYS A 514 -10.55 26.06 24.39
C LYS A 514 -10.44 26.38 22.89
N MET A 515 -10.82 25.43 22.05
CA MET A 515 -10.96 25.60 20.60
C MET A 515 -12.43 25.37 20.21
N GLU A 516 -12.88 26.12 19.21
CA GLU A 516 -14.19 25.91 18.58
C GLU A 516 -14.08 24.78 17.55
N ASP A 517 -15.19 24.07 17.31
CA ASP A 517 -15.30 23.08 16.23
C ASP A 517 -14.97 23.71 14.88
N HIS A 518 -14.39 22.93 13.97
CA HIS A 518 -14.01 23.39 12.64
C HIS A 518 -14.73 22.59 11.57
N SER A 519 -15.36 23.30 10.63
CA SER A 519 -15.81 22.71 9.38
C SER A 519 -14.62 22.39 8.46
N MET A 520 -14.87 21.86 7.27
CA MET A 520 -13.77 21.55 6.34
C MET A 520 -12.95 22.80 5.97
N ASP A 521 -13.61 23.94 5.69
CA ASP A 521 -12.91 25.19 5.36
C ASP A 521 -12.13 25.77 6.55
N ASP A 522 -12.63 25.67 7.77
CA ASP A 522 -11.92 26.12 8.98
C ASP A 522 -10.77 25.17 9.35
N SER A 523 -10.93 23.87 9.10
CA SER A 523 -9.88 22.86 9.24
C SER A 523 -8.72 23.13 8.30
N MET A 524 -9.00 23.56 7.05
CA MET A 524 -7.95 23.98 6.12
C MET A 524 -7.22 25.26 6.56
N LYS A 525 -7.92 26.21 7.20
CA LYS A 525 -7.28 27.40 7.81
C LYS A 525 -6.36 26.99 8.98
N LEU A 526 -6.79 26.07 9.83
CA LEU A 526 -5.96 25.53 10.93
C LEU A 526 -4.74 24.79 10.38
N LEU A 527 -4.92 23.90 9.40
CA LEU A 527 -3.82 23.21 8.71
C LEU A 527 -2.81 24.19 8.13
N SER A 528 -3.27 25.23 7.44
CA SER A 528 -2.41 26.25 6.84
C SER A 528 -1.57 26.99 7.89
N LYS A 529 -2.13 27.31 9.06
CA LYS A 529 -1.38 27.89 10.19
C LYS A 529 -0.34 26.92 10.77
N MET A 530 -0.66 25.63 10.85
CA MET A 530 0.19 24.61 11.52
C MET A 530 1.28 23.99 10.63
N ALA A 531 1.07 23.94 9.31
CA ALA A 531 1.97 23.24 8.39
C ALA A 531 3.19 24.08 7.95
N GLY A 532 3.11 25.41 8.04
CA GLY A 532 4.19 26.35 7.74
C GLY A 532 4.29 26.76 6.26
N ASP A 533 5.10 27.79 5.99
CA ASP A 533 5.17 28.46 4.68
C ASP A 533 5.56 27.54 3.53
N ASP A 534 6.53 26.64 3.71
CA ASP A 534 6.96 25.68 2.69
C ASP A 534 5.79 24.79 2.21
N TYR A 535 4.95 24.32 3.15
CA TYR A 535 3.80 23.49 2.85
C TYR A 535 2.70 24.29 2.14
N ASN A 536 2.41 25.49 2.64
CA ASN A 536 1.44 26.39 2.03
C ASN A 536 1.86 26.75 0.58
N ALA A 537 3.14 27.05 0.36
CA ALA A 537 3.71 27.30 -0.95
C ALA A 537 3.74 26.05 -1.84
N MET A 538 3.82 24.85 -1.27
CA MET A 538 3.66 23.59 -2.02
C MET A 538 2.22 23.39 -2.45
N MET A 539 1.24 23.54 -1.56
CA MET A 539 -0.18 23.44 -1.91
C MET A 539 -0.56 24.45 -2.99
N ALA A 540 -0.28 25.74 -2.76
CA ALA A 540 -0.65 26.82 -3.68
C ALA A 540 -0.08 26.67 -5.11
N ARG A 541 1.09 26.03 -5.27
CA ARG A 541 1.71 25.78 -6.59
C ARG A 541 1.35 24.44 -7.23
N THR A 542 0.61 23.56 -6.54
CA THR A 542 0.33 22.19 -7.03
C THR A 542 -1.14 21.81 -7.09
N TYR A 543 -1.97 22.25 -6.15
CA TYR A 543 -3.36 21.77 -6.01
C TYR A 543 -4.34 22.87 -5.62
N THR A 544 -5.57 22.72 -6.10
CA THR A 544 -6.74 23.41 -5.56
C THR A 544 -7.65 22.44 -4.80
N VAL A 545 -8.39 22.97 -3.83
CA VAL A 545 -9.37 22.24 -3.01
C VAL A 545 -10.76 22.89 -3.03
N GLY A 546 -10.95 23.91 -3.88
CA GLY A 546 -12.23 24.60 -4.05
C GLY A 546 -13.21 23.85 -4.95
N ALA A 547 -14.23 24.57 -5.42
CA ALA A 547 -15.18 24.09 -6.41
C ALA A 547 -15.65 25.24 -7.31
N SER A 548 -15.73 24.97 -8.61
CA SER A 548 -16.38 25.82 -9.61
C SER A 548 -17.84 25.40 -9.75
N VAL A 549 -18.77 26.33 -9.50
CA VAL A 549 -20.23 26.14 -9.60
C VAL A 549 -20.84 26.87 -10.80
N THR A 550 -20.07 27.72 -11.48
CA THR A 550 -20.49 28.38 -12.73
C THR A 550 -19.59 28.02 -13.90
N GLN A 551 -20.13 28.09 -15.11
CA GLN A 551 -19.39 27.84 -16.35
C GLN A 551 -18.19 28.80 -16.52
N GLU A 552 -18.30 30.04 -16.02
CA GLU A 552 -17.21 31.02 -16.07
C GLU A 552 -16.08 30.68 -15.09
N GLN A 553 -16.43 30.23 -13.87
CA GLN A 553 -15.44 29.73 -12.91
C GLN A 553 -14.72 28.52 -13.48
N MET A 554 -15.46 27.53 -13.99
CA MET A 554 -14.90 26.32 -14.62
C MET A 554 -13.98 26.66 -15.80
N TYR A 555 -14.39 27.56 -16.69
CA TYR A 555 -13.56 27.97 -17.83
C TYR A 555 -12.24 28.66 -17.43
N LYS A 556 -12.20 29.31 -16.26
CA LYS A 556 -10.99 29.90 -15.70
C LYS A 556 -10.14 28.85 -15.00
N SER A 557 -10.74 28.01 -14.16
CA SER A 557 -10.03 27.01 -13.37
C SER A 557 -9.46 25.87 -14.21
N ASP A 558 -10.19 25.35 -15.21
CA ASP A 558 -9.80 24.20 -16.05
C ASP A 558 -8.47 24.41 -16.81
N LYS A 559 -8.09 25.68 -17.03
CA LYS A 559 -6.82 26.06 -17.68
C LYS A 559 -5.61 26.04 -16.76
N LEU A 560 -5.82 26.08 -15.44
CA LEU A 560 -4.74 26.17 -14.46
C LEU A 560 -4.23 24.76 -14.13
N ALA A 561 -2.93 24.52 -14.30
CA ALA A 561 -2.33 23.21 -14.01
C ALA A 561 -2.51 22.74 -12.54
N THR A 562 -2.83 23.65 -11.62
CA THR A 562 -3.14 23.36 -10.21
C THR A 562 -4.54 22.78 -9.99
N SER A 563 -5.49 23.00 -10.91
CA SER A 563 -6.87 22.48 -10.80
C SER A 563 -7.04 21.09 -11.40
N TRP A 564 -6.08 20.62 -12.22
CA TRP A 564 -6.24 19.39 -13.01
C TRP A 564 -6.41 18.11 -12.16
N ALA A 565 -6.06 18.13 -10.88
CA ALA A 565 -6.33 17.05 -9.93
C ALA A 565 -7.68 17.19 -9.19
N ASN A 566 -8.42 18.28 -9.40
CA ASN A 566 -9.68 18.60 -8.75
C ASN A 566 -10.84 18.47 -9.73
N PRO A 567 -11.66 17.40 -9.65
CA PRO A 567 -12.78 17.19 -10.57
C PRO A 567 -13.96 18.16 -10.37
N LEU A 568 -13.89 19.06 -9.37
CA LEU A 568 -14.80 20.19 -9.20
C LEU A 568 -14.30 21.49 -9.85
N GLU A 569 -13.08 21.51 -10.39
CA GLU A 569 -12.47 22.69 -11.00
C GLU A 569 -11.76 22.42 -12.34
N ALA A 570 -11.68 21.15 -12.75
CA ALA A 570 -11.35 20.74 -14.10
C ALA A 570 -12.40 19.75 -14.63
N THR A 571 -12.53 19.71 -15.95
CA THR A 571 -13.56 18.96 -16.68
C THR A 571 -13.07 17.59 -17.15
N LEU A 572 -13.97 16.63 -17.34
CA LEU A 572 -13.68 15.45 -18.15
C LEU A 572 -13.30 15.86 -19.60
N PRO A 573 -12.44 15.07 -20.27
CA PRO A 573 -11.98 15.32 -21.64
C PRO A 573 -13.14 15.27 -22.65
N ILE A 574 -12.96 15.82 -23.85
CA ILE A 574 -14.01 15.85 -24.89
C ILE A 574 -13.95 14.56 -25.75
N ALA A 575 -14.39 13.46 -25.15
CA ALA A 575 -14.31 12.11 -25.71
C ALA A 575 -15.69 11.38 -25.70
N PRO A 576 -16.68 11.77 -26.52
CA PRO A 576 -18.08 11.29 -26.45
C PRO A 576 -18.31 9.79 -26.73
N LYS A 577 -17.27 9.03 -27.09
CA LYS A 577 -17.31 7.56 -27.23
C LYS A 577 -16.57 6.81 -26.13
N MET A 578 -15.85 7.52 -25.27
CA MET A 578 -15.15 6.96 -24.12
C MET A 578 -16.14 6.79 -22.97
N LYS A 579 -16.08 5.65 -22.30
CA LYS A 579 -16.87 5.37 -21.10
C LYS A 579 -16.03 5.59 -19.83
N VAL A 580 -16.69 6.03 -18.76
CA VAL A 580 -16.12 6.07 -17.41
C VAL A 580 -16.87 5.07 -16.55
N TYR A 581 -16.19 4.03 -16.10
CA TYR A 581 -16.75 3.02 -15.20
C TYR A 581 -16.26 3.31 -13.78
N CYS A 582 -17.15 3.71 -12.88
CA CYS A 582 -16.84 3.91 -11.46
C CYS A 582 -17.21 2.67 -10.67
N LEU A 583 -16.20 1.98 -10.15
CA LEU A 583 -16.32 0.70 -9.42
C LEU A 583 -15.86 0.92 -7.97
N TYR A 584 -16.76 0.97 -6.98
CA TYR A 584 -16.37 1.27 -5.60
C TYR A 584 -17.16 0.52 -4.53
N GLY A 585 -16.52 0.34 -3.37
CA GLY A 585 -17.11 -0.34 -2.22
C GLY A 585 -18.07 0.55 -1.44
N VAL A 586 -19.10 -0.07 -0.88
CA VAL A 586 -20.10 0.60 -0.02
C VAL A 586 -20.48 -0.31 1.15
N GLY A 587 -21.03 0.26 2.23
CA GLY A 587 -21.46 -0.48 3.41
C GLY A 587 -20.30 -0.88 4.35
N LYS A 588 -19.11 -0.28 4.22
CA LYS A 588 -18.02 -0.42 5.19
C LYS A 588 -17.83 0.89 5.96
N SER A 589 -17.81 0.79 7.28
CA SER A 589 -17.55 1.92 8.17
C SER A 589 -16.18 2.54 7.89
N THR A 590 -16.14 3.87 7.70
CA THR A 590 -15.03 4.62 7.10
C THR A 590 -14.79 5.95 7.81
N GLU A 591 -13.54 6.36 8.07
CA GLU A 591 -13.26 7.65 8.74
C GLU A 591 -13.89 8.87 8.01
N ARG A 592 -14.76 9.63 8.68
CA ARG A 592 -15.51 10.75 8.06
C ARG A 592 -15.33 12.11 8.74
N SER A 593 -15.20 12.15 10.07
CA SER A 593 -14.75 13.33 10.83
C SER A 593 -14.09 12.90 12.15
N TYR A 594 -13.52 13.84 12.91
CA TYR A 594 -12.65 13.53 14.04
C TYR A 594 -12.97 14.36 15.29
N SER A 595 -13.02 13.71 16.46
CA SER A 595 -12.93 14.39 17.75
C SER A 595 -11.46 14.70 18.04
N TYR A 596 -11.15 15.96 18.31
CA TYR A 596 -9.81 16.46 18.59
C TYR A 596 -9.72 17.07 19.99
N ASN A 597 -8.51 17.05 20.55
CA ASN A 597 -8.16 17.77 21.77
C ASN A 597 -6.87 18.57 21.55
N ARG A 598 -6.61 19.54 22.43
CA ARG A 598 -5.42 20.38 22.44
C ARG A 598 -4.63 20.12 23.71
N MET A 599 -3.34 19.82 23.57
CA MET A 599 -2.46 19.75 24.74
C MET A 599 -2.03 21.17 25.12
N SER A 600 -2.64 21.74 26.17
CA SER A 600 -2.43 23.13 26.61
C SER A 600 -1.12 23.37 27.35
N ASP A 601 -0.53 22.34 27.97
CA ASP A 601 0.53 22.48 28.97
C ASP A 601 1.73 21.57 28.66
N LEU A 602 2.51 21.95 27.65
CA LEU A 602 3.81 21.32 27.37
C LEU A 602 4.93 22.16 27.97
N THR A 603 5.49 21.66 29.07
CA THR A 603 6.72 22.19 29.69
C THR A 603 7.86 21.19 29.51
N PRO A 604 9.00 21.57 28.89
CA PRO A 604 9.26 22.87 28.26
C PRO A 604 8.40 23.10 27.00
N PRO A 605 8.14 24.37 26.61
CA PRO A 605 7.44 24.69 25.37
C PRO A 605 8.10 24.02 24.17
N ILE A 606 7.30 23.49 23.25
CA ILE A 606 7.84 22.90 22.01
C ILE A 606 8.32 24.04 21.10
N LEU A 607 9.62 24.32 21.15
CA LEU A 607 10.30 25.23 20.24
C LEU A 607 10.39 24.62 18.85
N ASP A 608 9.44 24.97 17.99
CA ASP A 608 9.45 24.59 16.58
C ASP A 608 10.30 25.57 15.76
N GLN A 609 11.56 25.19 15.51
CA GLN A 609 12.53 26.02 14.79
C GLN A 609 12.33 26.05 13.26
N ARG A 610 11.23 25.50 12.72
CA ARG A 610 10.95 25.58 11.27
C ARG A 610 10.59 27.04 10.87
N PRO A 611 11.06 27.54 9.71
CA PRO A 611 10.66 28.87 9.21
C PRO A 611 9.15 28.96 8.96
N GLY A 612 8.54 30.12 9.23
CA GLY A 612 7.14 30.39 8.88
C GLY A 612 6.08 29.82 9.85
N ASN A 613 6.47 29.26 10.99
CA ASN A 613 5.49 28.87 12.01
C ASN A 613 4.85 30.11 12.65
N VAL A 614 3.54 30.28 12.47
CA VAL A 614 2.77 31.28 13.21
C VAL A 614 2.36 30.70 14.55
N SER A 615 2.81 31.36 15.61
CA SER A 615 2.36 31.11 16.97
C SER A 615 0.88 31.41 17.15
N ASP A 616 0.25 30.76 18.13
CA ASP A 616 -0.92 31.33 18.78
C ASP A 616 -0.59 32.67 19.48
N GLU A 617 -1.58 33.25 20.16
CA GLU A 617 -1.42 34.51 20.92
C GLU A 617 -0.35 34.46 22.02
N THR A 618 0.20 33.27 22.34
CA THR A 618 1.20 33.03 23.39
C THR A 618 2.60 32.72 22.88
N GLY A 619 2.81 32.63 21.56
CA GLY A 619 4.11 32.25 20.98
C GLY A 619 4.24 30.75 20.65
N GLN A 620 3.18 29.94 20.79
CA GLN A 620 3.26 28.47 20.71
C GLN A 620 2.42 27.88 19.57
N ILE A 621 2.87 26.76 19.00
CA ILE A 621 2.07 26.01 18.02
C ILE A 621 1.04 25.15 18.79
N PRO A 622 -0.26 25.21 18.46
CA PRO A 622 -1.26 24.34 19.06
C PRO A 622 -0.92 22.85 18.80
N ASN A 623 -0.57 22.11 19.85
CA ASN A 623 -0.39 20.66 19.75
C ASN A 623 -1.76 19.97 19.81
N VAL A 624 -2.46 19.96 18.67
CA VAL A 624 -3.75 19.28 18.51
C VAL A 624 -3.57 17.81 18.13
N TYR A 625 -4.49 16.95 18.56
CA TYR A 625 -4.47 15.52 18.30
C TYR A 625 -5.87 14.90 18.39
N ILE A 626 -6.08 13.75 17.73
CA ILE A 626 -7.33 13.00 17.82
C ILE A 626 -7.54 12.54 19.26
N ASP A 627 -8.68 12.89 19.85
CA ASP A 627 -9.02 12.51 21.22
C ASP A 627 -9.47 11.05 21.28
N THR A 628 -8.49 10.16 21.47
CA THR A 628 -8.74 8.72 21.53
C THR A 628 -9.57 8.26 22.73
N THR A 629 -9.90 9.16 23.67
CA THR A 629 -10.78 8.87 24.81
C THR A 629 -12.27 9.01 24.48
N VAL A 630 -12.61 9.73 23.42
CA VAL A 630 -14.00 9.87 22.95
C VAL A 630 -14.41 8.59 22.23
N HIS A 631 -15.42 7.88 22.73
CA HIS A 631 -15.90 6.64 22.13
C HIS A 631 -17.39 6.47 22.45
N ASP A 632 -18.21 6.37 21.40
CA ASP A 632 -19.64 6.08 21.51
C ASP A 632 -20.06 5.28 20.26
N ASP A 633 -20.20 3.96 20.40
CA ASP A 633 -20.61 3.06 19.30
C ASP A 633 -21.97 3.46 18.72
N LYS A 634 -22.89 4.02 19.53
CA LYS A 634 -24.23 4.42 19.07
C LYS A 634 -24.21 5.63 18.15
N LEU A 635 -23.17 6.46 18.27
CA LEU A 635 -22.88 7.56 17.37
C LEU A 635 -21.80 7.16 16.34
N GLY A 636 -21.40 5.89 16.33
CA GLY A 636 -20.32 5.34 15.50
C GLY A 636 -19.00 6.11 15.60
N ILE A 637 -18.69 6.59 16.82
CA ILE A 637 -17.42 7.22 17.16
C ILE A 637 -16.50 6.17 17.78
N SER A 638 -15.53 5.70 17.00
CA SER A 638 -14.50 4.78 17.46
C SER A 638 -13.23 5.56 17.82
N TYR A 639 -13.00 5.75 19.12
CA TYR A 639 -11.79 6.39 19.67
C TYR A 639 -11.40 7.73 19.01
N GLY A 640 -12.33 8.68 18.97
CA GLY A 640 -12.17 10.01 18.40
C GLY A 640 -12.28 10.05 16.88
N ILE A 641 -12.66 8.95 16.23
CA ILE A 641 -12.97 8.92 14.80
C ILE A 641 -14.47 8.68 14.63
N HIS A 642 -15.18 9.68 14.12
CA HIS A 642 -16.57 9.57 13.72
C HIS A 642 -16.57 8.94 12.31
N GLN A 643 -17.03 7.70 12.22
CA GLN A 643 -16.99 6.92 10.98
C GLN A 643 -18.23 7.23 10.10
N GLY A 644 -18.35 6.70 8.90
CA GLY A 644 -19.52 6.84 8.03
C GLY A 644 -19.49 5.81 6.91
N ASP A 645 -20.44 5.88 5.97
CA ASP A 645 -20.47 4.92 4.85
C ASP A 645 -19.31 5.16 3.85
N GLY A 646 -18.82 4.09 3.25
CA GLY A 646 -17.69 4.06 2.32
C GLY A 646 -17.09 2.67 2.13
N ASP A 647 -15.80 2.63 1.83
CA ASP A 647 -15.03 1.41 1.55
C ASP A 647 -13.97 1.08 2.63
N GLY A 648 -13.99 1.75 3.79
CA GLY A 648 -13.01 1.63 4.87
C GLY A 648 -11.87 2.66 4.82
N THR A 649 -11.66 3.36 3.71
CA THR A 649 -10.67 4.45 3.61
C THR A 649 -11.23 5.72 2.94
N VAL A 650 -12.13 5.57 1.97
CA VAL A 650 -12.73 6.65 1.18
C VAL A 650 -14.22 6.76 1.52
N PRO A 651 -14.68 7.87 2.11
CA PRO A 651 -16.10 8.08 2.36
C PRO A 651 -16.92 8.05 1.07
N LEU A 652 -18.16 7.57 1.17
CA LEU A 652 -19.08 7.41 0.05
C LEU A 652 -19.25 8.69 -0.77
N LEU A 653 -19.34 9.86 -0.11
CA LEU A 653 -19.39 11.16 -0.79
C LEU A 653 -18.23 11.37 -1.77
N SER A 654 -17.02 10.93 -1.41
CA SER A 654 -15.82 11.18 -2.21
C SER A 654 -15.66 10.25 -3.39
N THR A 655 -15.97 8.96 -3.21
CA THR A 655 -15.89 8.00 -4.32
C THR A 655 -17.12 8.03 -5.22
N GLY A 656 -18.29 8.37 -4.67
CA GLY A 656 -19.58 8.31 -5.36
C GLY A 656 -20.06 9.61 -6.02
N TYR A 657 -19.90 10.79 -5.39
CA TYR A 657 -20.58 12.02 -5.86
C TYR A 657 -20.27 12.36 -7.32
N MET A 658 -18.99 12.33 -7.71
CA MET A 658 -18.60 12.65 -9.10
C MET A 658 -19.12 11.62 -10.10
N CYS A 659 -19.26 10.36 -9.71
CA CYS A 659 -19.72 9.30 -10.59
C CYS A 659 -21.26 9.27 -10.75
N VAL A 660 -21.99 9.59 -9.68
CA VAL A 660 -23.45 9.52 -9.63
C VAL A 660 -24.11 10.81 -10.11
N GLU A 661 -23.56 11.97 -9.75
CA GLU A 661 -24.18 13.28 -9.99
C GLU A 661 -23.23 14.24 -10.72
N GLY A 662 -22.01 14.45 -10.20
CA GLY A 662 -21.07 15.45 -10.69
C GLY A 662 -20.78 15.34 -12.19
N TRP A 663 -20.26 14.20 -12.67
CA TRP A 663 -19.99 13.98 -14.09
C TRP A 663 -21.24 13.67 -14.94
N LYS A 664 -22.45 13.67 -14.36
CA LYS A 664 -23.70 13.75 -15.15
C LYS A 664 -24.02 15.21 -15.52
N LYS A 665 -23.57 16.19 -14.73
CA LYS A 665 -23.70 17.63 -15.02
C LYS A 665 -22.75 18.05 -16.14
N LYS A 666 -23.27 18.78 -17.15
CA LYS A 666 -22.47 19.33 -18.27
C LYS A 666 -21.32 20.26 -17.85
N LEU A 667 -21.42 20.86 -16.65
CA LEU A 667 -20.38 21.71 -16.09
C LEU A 667 -19.05 20.96 -15.90
N TYR A 668 -19.11 19.72 -15.42
CA TYR A 668 -17.95 18.86 -15.16
C TYR A 668 -17.70 17.85 -16.31
N ASN A 669 -18.72 17.54 -17.12
CA ASN A 669 -18.64 16.64 -18.26
C ASN A 669 -19.13 17.32 -19.56
N PRO A 670 -18.33 18.22 -20.17
CA PRO A 670 -18.69 18.93 -21.40
C PRO A 670 -18.70 18.01 -22.62
N GLY A 671 -17.94 16.91 -22.59
CA GLY A 671 -17.90 15.91 -23.65
C GLY A 671 -19.12 14.99 -23.72
N GLY A 672 -19.97 14.97 -22.67
CA GLY A 672 -21.10 14.05 -22.59
C GLY A 672 -20.67 12.58 -22.52
N LEU A 673 -19.55 12.30 -21.83
CA LEU A 673 -19.07 10.94 -21.62
C LEU A 673 -20.10 10.12 -20.86
N ASP A 674 -20.22 8.85 -21.22
CA ASP A 674 -21.13 7.92 -20.56
C ASP A 674 -20.48 7.44 -19.25
N VAL A 675 -21.07 7.82 -18.11
CA VAL A 675 -20.55 7.52 -16.77
C VAL A 675 -21.44 6.46 -16.13
N ILE A 676 -20.87 5.29 -15.85
CA ILE A 676 -21.56 4.12 -15.33
C ILE A 676 -21.06 3.88 -13.91
N THR A 677 -21.94 3.99 -12.92
CA THR A 677 -21.62 3.70 -11.51
C THR A 677 -21.99 2.26 -11.18
N ARG A 678 -21.08 1.54 -10.54
CA ARG A 678 -21.32 0.20 -10.01
C ARG A 678 -20.76 0.08 -8.61
N GLU A 679 -21.67 0.02 -7.64
CA GLU A 679 -21.35 -0.20 -6.24
C GLU A 679 -21.16 -1.69 -5.92
N TYR A 680 -20.36 -1.97 -4.89
CA TYR A 680 -20.13 -3.32 -4.38
C TYR A 680 -20.29 -3.32 -2.86
N THR A 681 -21.34 -3.97 -2.35
CA THR A 681 -21.58 -4.05 -0.90
C THR A 681 -20.49 -4.89 -0.24
N HIS A 682 -19.83 -4.32 0.77
CA HIS A 682 -18.82 -5.03 1.54
C HIS A 682 -19.41 -6.24 2.26
N GLN A 683 -18.82 -7.42 2.05
CA GLN A 683 -19.13 -8.63 2.82
C GLN A 683 -17.82 -9.21 3.35
N SER A 684 -17.65 -9.22 4.67
CA SER A 684 -16.50 -9.84 5.32
C SER A 684 -16.67 -11.37 5.34
N SER A 685 -15.64 -12.11 4.93
CA SER A 685 -15.63 -13.57 5.07
C SER A 685 -15.65 -13.98 6.55
N SER A 686 -16.42 -15.04 6.85
CA SER A 686 -16.44 -15.68 8.15
C SER A 686 -15.29 -16.67 8.37
N SER A 687 -14.42 -16.86 7.38
CA SER A 687 -13.25 -17.75 7.46
C SER A 687 -12.08 -17.06 8.16
N PRO A 688 -11.54 -17.60 9.27
CA PRO A 688 -10.32 -17.06 9.91
C PRO A 688 -9.06 -17.13 9.02
N VAL A 689 -9.13 -17.84 7.90
CA VAL A 689 -8.04 -17.97 6.90
C VAL A 689 -8.11 -16.83 5.87
N ASP A 690 -9.29 -16.25 5.64
CA ASP A 690 -9.51 -15.14 4.70
C ASP A 690 -9.15 -13.79 5.35
N ILE A 691 -7.86 -13.60 5.66
CA ILE A 691 -7.28 -12.39 6.26
C ILE A 691 -7.52 -11.07 5.47
N ARG A 692 -8.19 -11.16 4.31
CA ARG A 692 -8.48 -10.10 3.33
C ARG A 692 -9.97 -10.05 2.97
N GLY A 693 -10.85 -10.46 3.88
CA GLY A 693 -12.31 -10.40 3.73
C GLY A 693 -12.94 -11.34 2.68
N GLY A 694 -12.16 -12.07 1.89
CA GLY A 694 -12.64 -13.06 0.92
C GLY A 694 -13.25 -12.45 -0.36
N LYS A 695 -13.79 -13.30 -1.25
CA LYS A 695 -14.14 -12.97 -2.65
C LYS A 695 -15.18 -11.86 -2.87
N LYS A 696 -15.88 -11.43 -1.79
CA LYS A 696 -16.91 -10.37 -1.80
C LYS A 696 -16.57 -9.17 -0.91
N THR A 697 -15.36 -9.11 -0.38
CA THR A 697 -14.85 -7.91 0.28
C THR A 697 -14.95 -6.71 -0.68
N ALA A 698 -15.40 -5.58 -0.16
CA ALA A 698 -15.33 -4.29 -0.85
C ALA A 698 -14.54 -3.27 -0.03
N ASP A 699 -13.59 -3.76 0.78
CA ASP A 699 -12.62 -2.92 1.47
C ASP A 699 -11.67 -2.24 0.46
N HIS A 700 -11.24 -1.02 0.72
CA HIS A 700 -10.62 -0.11 -0.25
C HIS A 700 -9.47 -0.72 -1.08
N VAL A 701 -8.59 -1.54 -0.49
CA VAL A 701 -7.54 -2.26 -1.24
C VAL A 701 -8.02 -3.65 -1.70
N ASP A 702 -8.80 -4.34 -0.86
CA ASP A 702 -9.20 -5.72 -1.10
C ASP A 702 -10.24 -5.84 -2.24
N ILE A 703 -10.88 -4.73 -2.61
CA ILE A 703 -11.75 -4.60 -3.80
C ILE A 703 -11.05 -5.05 -5.10
N LEU A 704 -9.71 -4.98 -5.18
CA LEU A 704 -8.91 -5.51 -6.30
C LEU A 704 -8.90 -7.05 -6.36
N GLY A 705 -9.33 -7.73 -5.31
CA GLY A 705 -9.59 -9.18 -5.28
C GLY A 705 -11.08 -9.53 -5.25
N ASN A 706 -11.98 -8.55 -5.40
CA ASN A 706 -13.41 -8.80 -5.46
C ASN A 706 -13.77 -9.49 -6.78
N PHE A 707 -14.51 -10.60 -6.68
CA PHE A 707 -14.90 -11.42 -7.82
C PHE A 707 -15.72 -10.65 -8.86
N GLN A 708 -16.69 -9.84 -8.43
CA GLN A 708 -17.58 -9.11 -9.35
C GLN A 708 -16.85 -7.91 -9.99
N VAL A 709 -16.00 -7.20 -9.24
CA VAL A 709 -15.14 -6.13 -9.80
C VAL A 709 -14.24 -6.69 -10.89
N THR A 710 -13.65 -7.86 -10.64
CA THR A 710 -12.78 -8.55 -11.59
C THR A 710 -13.57 -9.01 -12.82
N LYS A 711 -14.76 -9.61 -12.63
CA LYS A 711 -15.67 -9.99 -13.73
C LYS A 711 -16.06 -8.81 -14.61
N ASP A 712 -16.41 -7.68 -13.99
CA ASP A 712 -16.82 -6.47 -14.69
C ASP A 712 -15.63 -5.86 -15.46
N LEU A 713 -14.44 -5.81 -14.86
CA LEU A 713 -13.21 -5.39 -15.55
C LEU A 713 -12.89 -6.31 -16.74
N LEU A 714 -12.95 -7.63 -16.58
CA LEU A 714 -12.68 -8.59 -17.66
C LEU A 714 -13.66 -8.43 -18.83
N THR A 715 -14.91 -8.07 -18.54
CA THR A 715 -15.94 -7.78 -19.56
C THR A 715 -15.64 -6.50 -20.34
N ILE A 716 -15.14 -5.46 -19.68
CA ILE A 716 -14.70 -4.21 -20.30
C ILE A 716 -13.47 -4.44 -21.21
N VAL A 717 -12.42 -5.12 -20.74
CA VAL A 717 -11.17 -5.26 -21.50
C VAL A 717 -11.27 -6.28 -22.67
N ALA A 718 -12.16 -7.27 -22.55
CA ALA A 718 -12.58 -8.12 -23.67
C ALA A 718 -13.51 -7.38 -24.66
N GLY A 719 -13.88 -6.14 -24.35
CA GLY A 719 -14.71 -5.24 -25.14
C GLY A 719 -16.08 -5.80 -25.48
N ARG A 720 -16.74 -6.32 -24.43
CA ARG A 720 -18.16 -6.69 -24.37
C ARG A 720 -18.96 -5.63 -23.60
N ASP A 721 -18.67 -4.36 -23.91
CA ASP A 721 -19.21 -3.18 -23.23
C ASP A 721 -20.74 -3.06 -23.33
N GLY A 722 -21.45 -3.67 -22.38
CA GLY A 722 -22.91 -3.74 -22.34
C GLY A 722 -23.42 -5.04 -21.72
N ASP A 723 -22.62 -6.10 -21.70
CA ASP A 723 -22.98 -7.39 -21.12
C ASP A 723 -23.02 -7.31 -19.57
N GLY A 724 -24.16 -6.91 -19.00
CA GLY A 724 -24.38 -6.87 -17.54
C GLY A 724 -23.70 -5.72 -16.80
N LEU A 725 -23.12 -4.75 -17.53
CA LEU A 725 -22.43 -3.57 -17.01
C LEU A 725 -23.36 -2.34 -16.82
N GLU A 726 -24.61 -2.57 -16.42
CA GLU A 726 -25.58 -1.51 -16.14
C GLU A 726 -25.25 -0.74 -14.84
N GLU A 727 -25.87 0.43 -14.62
CA GLU A 727 -25.68 1.21 -13.39
C GLU A 727 -26.31 0.49 -12.18
N GLN A 728 -25.52 0.20 -11.14
CA GLN A 728 -25.99 -0.37 -9.88
C GLN A 728 -25.58 0.50 -8.70
N ILE A 729 -26.58 0.92 -7.91
CA ILE A 729 -26.44 1.79 -6.73
C ILE A 729 -27.35 1.23 -5.64
N PHE A 730 -26.75 0.91 -4.50
CA PHE A 730 -27.38 0.34 -3.30
C PHE A 730 -27.34 1.34 -2.12
N SER A 731 -26.36 2.24 -2.11
CA SER A 731 -26.13 3.23 -1.07
C SER A 731 -27.09 4.43 -1.19
N LYS A 732 -27.13 5.25 -0.13
CA LYS A 732 -27.88 6.52 -0.11
C LYS A 732 -27.15 7.66 -0.87
N ILE A 733 -26.12 7.39 -1.68
CA ILE A 733 -25.33 8.43 -2.38
C ILE A 733 -26.18 9.40 -3.22
N ARG A 734 -27.27 8.94 -3.83
CA ARG A 734 -28.20 9.83 -4.57
C ARG A 734 -28.88 10.85 -3.66
N GLU A 735 -29.22 10.45 -2.43
CA GLU A 735 -29.80 11.34 -1.41
C GLU A 735 -28.77 12.34 -0.87
N TYR A 736 -27.51 11.90 -0.66
CA TYR A 736 -26.45 12.78 -0.18
C TYR A 736 -26.07 13.80 -1.27
N SER A 737 -25.93 13.34 -2.52
CA SER A 737 -25.60 14.18 -3.68
C SER A 737 -26.64 15.28 -3.92
N ALA A 738 -27.91 15.03 -3.63
CA ALA A 738 -28.98 16.02 -3.74
C ALA A 738 -28.92 17.15 -2.69
N LYS A 739 -28.14 16.98 -1.61
CA LYS A 739 -27.94 17.99 -0.55
C LYS A 739 -26.63 18.78 -0.71
N VAL A 740 -25.78 18.43 -1.69
CA VAL A 740 -24.49 19.09 -1.95
C VAL A 740 -24.71 20.39 -2.74
N ASP A 741 -24.09 21.49 -2.29
CA ASP A 741 -24.26 22.84 -2.86
C ASP A 741 -23.28 23.11 -4.04
N LEU A 742 -23.53 22.48 -5.19
CA LEU A 742 -22.67 22.52 -6.40
C LEU A 742 -23.41 22.66 -7.74
#